data_AF-G3ABP0-F1
#
_entry.id   AF-G3ABP0-F1
#
_cell.length_a   1.000
_cell.length_b   1.000
_cell.length_c   1.000
_cell.angle_alpha   90.00
_cell.angle_beta   90.00
_cell.angle_gamma   90.00
#
_symmetry.space_group_name_H-M   'P 1'
#
loop_
_entity.id
_entity.type
_entity.pdbx_description
1 polymer ?
#
loop_
_entity_poly.entity_id
_entity_poly.type
_entity_poly.pdbx_seq_one_letter_code
_entity_poly.pdbx_strand_id
1 'polypeptide(L)'
;MKISRPPSPSSPASSSPAAQGPSGVQAQAEPSGSQRPVDGGPLASLAHLSQTRRSALKRPAGDDGASGSSEPAAKKRRLSVSFDVPVSDGAGVRRQVVRRPTADRRQATINRRIAVNQGAFLNRTLASKQPIVRLLQGELGAEIARHLSPEDQHRLEATVPRPGNKRSEHARLLPPQLGGVYLNSDEEALAYALSEADVHGVPFSADVLLDRAGWLLQAGTRAAAMPGVVPTDPLRDAMDEAEARLMQTFDRAGPRAQAEAVCNLIASCAYAGTLDDALRFAQAALSPQRFRTLPPGEQPGALAALAEHLDNTEEMEWGRTEAVADEEMRQEREEELDDLHLDGMSSTMPLLLDAARRIGTMPSGAACLLARSVVSLLDRQLPNVATQQAALDLLDTQLPYLQGDERSAALAHLATIFARFEQPQDQRRALNMLLRCPPGTLPSDDRLSHLNAAAQVTVTHTVFRQLTDVADDGVRNEALALLDNQLGLDRLGRFPSGALQSLLSDAAMLNVPAGSRQPLLALVERTLDVLPGERIVPPMRQLLLRAFQPPAENLPEPEQQAWAGFNQQMRQAWLRLLPRVPAVQSADLLVFAAAVDPEMLPVVLSRLAAVAPETHRAMLAGIGEPQREVFANAIVHAWMPAPEAAYEVLHQILSAQPPAQQATAAASLAATFAWAASAAAGMPHEAVSSAMEAAATRVLSVMPSDQLVPALAACIRRDEFPLLPAAALLHLRNLGLADEGRALAALTDTLSAEAPPTRALAFAFVMARLAACVADQADGFARLARQLSPNAAHTWAQQLQAGLDEALRLQLASGPRPDLAPVDTHNPYVTARAMVDALHAYLAGGRV
;
A
#
# COMPACT_ATOMS: atom_id res chain seq x y z
N MET A 1 7.49 -51.87 -30.14
CA MET A 1 6.64 -51.93 -31.35
C MET A 1 6.10 -50.52 -31.64
N LYS A 2 5.68 -50.22 -32.88
CA LYS A 2 4.98 -48.96 -33.24
C LYS A 2 3.47 -49.20 -33.29
N ILE A 3 2.65 -48.18 -33.04
CA ILE A 3 1.63 -47.64 -33.98
C ILE A 3 0.87 -46.43 -33.35
N SER A 4 0.35 -45.60 -34.25
CA SER A 4 -0.14 -44.21 -34.21
C SER A 4 -1.24 -43.77 -33.22
N ARG A 5 -1.35 -42.43 -33.12
CA ARG A 5 -2.40 -41.54 -32.55
C ARG A 5 -3.49 -41.16 -33.60
N PRO A 6 -4.54 -40.37 -33.26
CA PRO A 6 -5.13 -40.03 -31.95
C PRO A 6 -6.60 -40.56 -31.89
N PRO A 7 -7.76 -39.82 -31.89
CA PRO A 7 -8.11 -38.39 -31.81
C PRO A 7 -8.65 -37.95 -30.41
N SER A 8 -9.50 -36.91 -30.37
CA SER A 8 -10.19 -36.28 -29.21
C SER A 8 -11.64 -35.90 -29.64
N PRO A 9 -12.50 -35.12 -28.91
CA PRO A 9 -12.40 -34.54 -27.56
C PRO A 9 -13.69 -34.59 -26.67
N SER A 10 -13.58 -34.20 -25.38
CA SER A 10 -14.53 -33.32 -24.64
C SER A 10 -14.10 -33.15 -23.16
N SER A 11 -14.64 -32.13 -22.47
CA SER A 11 -14.23 -31.69 -21.12
C SER A 11 -15.45 -31.61 -20.15
N PRO A 12 -15.44 -30.94 -18.97
CA PRO A 12 -15.55 -31.69 -17.71
C PRO A 12 -16.69 -31.26 -16.76
N ALA A 13 -16.96 -32.12 -15.77
CA ALA A 13 -17.79 -31.87 -14.58
C ALA A 13 -17.44 -32.95 -13.52
N SER A 14 -17.50 -32.80 -12.19
CA SER A 14 -17.55 -31.69 -11.23
C SER A 14 -17.95 -32.34 -9.88
N SER A 15 -17.10 -32.35 -8.84
CA SER A 15 -17.54 -32.75 -7.50
C SER A 15 -16.60 -32.30 -6.37
N SER A 16 -17.07 -31.35 -5.58
CA SER A 16 -16.68 -31.06 -4.18
C SER A 16 -17.19 -32.21 -3.25
N PRO A 17 -16.97 -32.25 -1.90
CA PRO A 17 -16.58 -31.14 -1.00
C PRO A 17 -15.59 -31.49 0.14
N ALA A 18 -15.47 -30.55 1.09
CA ALA A 18 -14.61 -30.57 2.27
C ALA A 18 -15.03 -31.55 3.38
N ALA A 19 -14.11 -31.91 4.28
CA ALA A 19 -14.08 -31.41 5.68
C ALA A 19 -13.17 -32.24 6.63
N GLN A 20 -12.90 -31.67 7.83
CA GLN A 20 -12.39 -32.31 9.07
C GLN A 20 -10.89 -32.69 9.15
N GLY A 21 -10.28 -32.33 10.30
CA GLY A 21 -9.04 -32.94 10.84
C GLY A 21 -9.38 -34.04 11.87
N PRO A 22 -8.48 -34.45 12.82
CA PRO A 22 -7.45 -33.61 13.47
C PRO A 22 -6.08 -34.29 13.77
N SER A 23 -5.18 -33.51 14.39
CA SER A 23 -4.10 -33.83 15.36
C SER A 23 -3.47 -35.25 15.46
N GLY A 24 -2.11 -35.33 15.46
CA GLY A 24 -1.39 -36.24 16.38
C GLY A 24 0.00 -36.78 16.01
N VAL A 25 1.06 -36.24 16.64
CA VAL A 25 2.27 -36.93 17.19
C VAL A 25 3.23 -37.75 16.26
N GLN A 26 4.47 -37.23 16.15
CA GLN A 26 5.81 -37.87 16.10
C GLN A 26 6.00 -39.33 15.60
N ALA A 27 6.92 -39.53 14.64
CA ALA A 27 8.21 -40.23 14.84
C ALA A 27 9.18 -40.11 13.63
N GLN A 28 10.46 -40.41 13.88
CA GLN A 28 11.62 -40.19 12.99
C GLN A 28 11.74 -41.13 11.77
N ALA A 29 12.38 -40.65 10.69
CA ALA A 29 13.23 -41.43 9.78
C ALA A 29 14.27 -40.51 9.09
N GLU A 30 15.51 -40.98 8.91
CA GLU A 30 16.59 -40.24 8.21
C GLU A 30 16.66 -40.58 6.71
N PRO A 31 17.18 -39.68 5.84
CA PRO A 31 17.34 -39.93 4.41
C PRO A 31 18.71 -40.50 4.03
N SER A 32 18.76 -41.37 3.02
CA SER A 32 19.96 -41.76 2.24
C SER A 32 19.51 -42.48 0.96
N GLY A 33 20.08 -42.27 -0.23
CA GLY A 33 21.08 -41.28 -0.67
C GLY A 33 20.84 -40.91 -2.16
N SER A 34 21.33 -39.76 -2.63
CA SER A 34 22.69 -39.54 -3.15
C SER A 34 22.88 -39.86 -4.65
N GLN A 35 23.06 -38.82 -5.47
CA GLN A 35 23.89 -38.86 -6.68
C GLN A 35 24.56 -37.49 -6.92
N ARG A 36 25.83 -37.51 -7.33
CA ARG A 36 26.69 -36.36 -7.67
C ARG A 36 26.79 -36.24 -9.20
N PRO A 37 27.00 -35.04 -9.77
CA PRO A 37 28.37 -34.55 -10.05
C PRO A 37 28.62 -33.13 -9.50
N VAL A 38 29.79 -32.85 -8.89
CA VAL A 38 31.05 -32.33 -9.48
C VAL A 38 31.13 -30.79 -9.50
N ASP A 39 32.29 -30.30 -9.08
CA ASP A 39 32.67 -28.93 -8.70
C ASP A 39 32.78 -27.98 -9.92
N GLY A 40 32.82 -26.64 -9.78
CA GLY A 40 32.72 -25.81 -8.57
C GLY A 40 33.00 -24.32 -8.87
N GLY A 41 32.74 -23.43 -7.91
CA GLY A 41 33.01 -21.99 -8.03
C GLY A 41 32.77 -21.24 -6.70
N PRO A 42 33.45 -20.11 -6.43
CA PRO A 42 33.57 -19.52 -5.09
C PRO A 42 32.31 -18.79 -4.55
N LEU A 43 31.21 -18.75 -5.30
CA LEU A 43 29.99 -17.99 -4.96
C LEU A 43 28.82 -18.84 -4.41
N ALA A 44 28.98 -20.17 -4.31
CA ALA A 44 27.88 -21.08 -3.97
C ALA A 44 27.57 -21.25 -2.46
N SER A 45 28.35 -20.63 -1.56
CA SER A 45 28.46 -21.05 -0.15
C SER A 45 27.68 -20.21 0.88
N LEU A 46 26.65 -19.46 0.48
CA LEU A 46 25.90 -18.54 1.36
C LEU A 46 24.52 -19.07 1.83
N ALA A 47 24.06 -20.24 1.37
CA ALA A 47 22.65 -20.66 1.49
C ALA A 47 22.25 -21.38 2.80
N HIS A 48 23.14 -21.61 3.77
CA HIS A 48 22.86 -22.48 4.93
C HIS A 48 23.48 -22.00 6.26
N LEU A 49 22.83 -21.06 6.96
CA LEU A 49 23.17 -20.74 8.36
C LEU A 49 22.04 -20.06 9.18
N SER A 50 20.79 -20.49 8.99
CA SER A 50 19.59 -19.81 9.52
C SER A 50 18.74 -20.61 10.52
N GLN A 51 19.34 -21.46 11.38
CA GLN A 51 18.64 -22.08 12.52
C GLN A 51 19.53 -22.44 13.72
N THR A 52 18.93 -22.51 14.92
CA THR A 52 19.50 -22.91 16.24
C THR A 52 20.36 -21.91 17.04
N ARG A 53 19.73 -20.87 17.60
CA ARG A 53 20.17 -20.25 18.89
C ARG A 53 18.97 -19.84 19.76
N ARG A 54 18.53 -20.70 20.69
CA ARG A 54 17.77 -20.34 21.92
C ARG A 54 17.69 -21.56 22.87
N SER A 55 17.86 -21.29 24.18
CA SER A 55 18.11 -22.22 25.31
C SER A 55 19.61 -22.54 25.55
N ALA A 56 20.10 -22.62 26.81
CA ALA A 56 19.41 -22.68 28.10
C ALA A 56 20.11 -21.92 29.27
N LEU A 57 19.29 -21.41 30.21
CA LEU A 57 19.41 -21.43 31.69
C LEU A 57 20.76 -21.00 32.36
N LYS A 58 20.80 -19.87 33.08
CA LYS A 58 20.38 -19.58 34.49
C LYS A 58 21.46 -19.88 35.57
N ARG A 59 21.69 -18.89 36.44
CA ARG A 59 22.45 -18.99 37.71
C ARG A 59 21.50 -19.21 38.91
N PRO A 60 22.04 -19.66 40.06
CA PRO A 60 21.55 -19.30 41.40
C PRO A 60 22.57 -18.46 42.20
N ALA A 61 22.09 -17.69 43.17
CA ALA A 61 22.82 -17.31 44.41
C ALA A 61 22.53 -18.39 45.48
N GLY A 62 23.21 -18.51 46.64
CA GLY A 62 24.15 -17.62 47.33
C GLY A 62 23.55 -17.21 48.69
N ASP A 63 24.27 -17.36 49.80
CA ASP A 63 23.83 -16.90 51.14
C ASP A 63 24.99 -16.79 52.16
N ASP A 64 24.75 -16.09 53.27
CA ASP A 64 25.76 -15.63 54.25
C ASP A 64 25.90 -16.49 55.54
N GLY A 65 26.95 -16.23 56.33
CA GLY A 65 27.12 -16.79 57.68
C GLY A 65 28.34 -16.24 58.44
N ALA A 66 28.12 -15.53 59.56
CA ALA A 66 29.15 -14.67 60.18
C ALA A 66 29.52 -15.00 61.64
N SER A 67 30.80 -14.76 61.98
CA SER A 67 31.33 -14.33 63.30
C SER A 67 31.25 -15.27 64.53
N GLY A 68 32.28 -15.20 65.41
CA GLY A 68 32.32 -15.86 66.74
C GLY A 68 33.58 -16.72 66.97
N SER A 69 34.78 -16.17 67.14
CA SER A 69 35.30 -15.40 68.30
C SER A 69 35.61 -16.23 69.55
N SER A 70 36.89 -16.59 69.76
CA SER A 70 37.63 -16.43 71.03
C SER A 70 39.12 -16.80 70.92
N GLU A 71 39.99 -16.03 71.59
CA GLU A 71 41.46 -16.18 71.65
C GLU A 71 41.93 -16.99 72.91
N PRO A 72 43.23 -17.14 73.23
CA PRO A 72 44.30 -17.77 72.44
C PRO A 72 45.24 -18.70 73.27
N ALA A 73 46.23 -19.36 72.64
CA ALA A 73 47.41 -19.88 73.33
C ALA A 73 48.72 -19.73 72.52
N ALA A 74 49.79 -19.28 73.17
CA ALA A 74 51.00 -18.69 72.59
C ALA A 74 51.81 -19.53 71.58
N LYS A 75 51.84 -19.06 70.32
CA LYS A 75 53.02 -18.81 69.45
C LYS A 75 54.26 -19.73 69.56
N LYS A 76 54.64 -20.33 68.42
CA LYS A 76 56.03 -20.27 67.91
C LYS A 76 56.06 -19.46 66.61
N ARG A 77 57.03 -18.54 66.47
CA ARG A 77 57.18 -17.71 65.25
C ARG A 77 57.49 -18.59 64.03
N ARG A 78 56.67 -18.52 62.99
CA ARG A 78 57.08 -18.82 61.61
C ARG A 78 57.50 -17.52 60.92
N LEU A 79 58.49 -17.59 60.05
CA LEU A 79 58.88 -16.47 59.17
C LEU A 79 57.79 -16.32 58.09
N SER A 80 57.05 -15.22 58.12
CA SER A 80 56.02 -14.90 57.13
C SER A 80 56.65 -14.31 55.87
N VAL A 81 56.27 -14.83 54.70
CA VAL A 81 56.57 -14.19 53.42
C VAL A 81 55.51 -13.12 53.18
N SER A 82 55.92 -11.86 53.17
CA SER A 82 55.05 -10.76 52.75
C SER A 82 55.00 -10.66 51.22
N PHE A 83 53.81 -10.34 50.73
CA PHE A 83 53.52 -10.00 49.34
C PHE A 83 52.85 -8.63 49.33
N ASP A 84 53.15 -7.82 48.32
CA ASP A 84 52.36 -6.59 48.10
C ASP A 84 51.11 -6.95 47.29
N VAL A 85 49.96 -6.51 47.79
CA VAL A 85 48.67 -6.57 47.09
C VAL A 85 48.21 -5.12 46.92
N PRO A 86 48.32 -4.54 45.71
CA PRO A 86 47.71 -3.24 45.46
C PRO A 86 46.18 -3.35 45.42
N VAL A 87 45.53 -2.32 45.95
CA VAL A 87 44.09 -2.04 45.88
C VAL A 87 43.94 -0.96 44.79
N SER A 88 42.94 -0.92 43.90
CA SER A 88 41.61 -1.55 43.93
C SER A 88 41.12 -2.06 42.56
N ASP A 89 39.91 -2.61 42.55
CA ASP A 89 38.88 -2.66 41.47
C ASP A 89 39.28 -2.89 40.00
N GLY A 90 38.73 -3.96 39.40
CA GLY A 90 38.68 -4.14 37.95
C GLY A 90 39.00 -5.56 37.45
N ALA A 91 38.00 -6.20 36.85
CA ALA A 91 38.04 -7.34 35.92
C ALA A 91 39.31 -8.25 35.88
N GLY A 92 39.18 -9.47 36.43
CA GLY A 92 39.53 -10.73 35.73
C GLY A 92 40.99 -11.12 35.48
N VAL A 93 41.99 -10.23 35.56
CA VAL A 93 43.37 -10.57 35.15
C VAL A 93 44.14 -11.30 36.27
N ARG A 94 44.56 -12.55 36.03
CA ARG A 94 45.56 -13.25 36.85
C ARG A 94 46.97 -12.66 36.67
N ARG A 95 47.26 -11.53 37.31
CA ARG A 95 48.60 -10.92 37.32
C ARG A 95 49.56 -11.66 38.26
N GLN A 96 50.87 -11.58 37.97
CA GLN A 96 51.91 -12.26 38.76
C GLN A 96 52.10 -11.60 40.13
N VAL A 97 52.21 -12.43 41.17
CA VAL A 97 52.45 -11.97 42.54
C VAL A 97 53.94 -11.67 42.74
N VAL A 98 54.33 -10.40 42.64
CA VAL A 98 55.71 -9.96 42.87
C VAL A 98 56.02 -10.00 44.38
N ARG A 99 57.11 -10.67 44.76
CA ARG A 99 57.60 -10.69 46.15
C ARG A 99 58.49 -9.47 46.42
N ARG A 100 58.35 -8.84 47.59
CA ARG A 100 59.27 -7.78 48.04
C ARG A 100 60.73 -8.25 48.01
N PRO A 101 61.69 -7.39 47.60
CA PRO A 101 63.11 -7.67 47.73
C PRO A 101 63.48 -7.76 49.22
N THR A 102 63.83 -8.96 49.69
CA THR A 102 64.22 -9.21 51.08
C THR A 102 65.71 -8.99 51.30
N ALA A 103 66.08 -8.18 52.30
CA ALA A 103 67.48 -7.96 52.70
C ALA A 103 68.18 -9.22 53.27
N ASP A 104 67.42 -10.25 53.68
CA ASP A 104 67.98 -11.55 54.07
C ASP A 104 68.57 -12.29 52.87
N ARG A 105 69.89 -12.49 52.87
CA ARG A 105 70.62 -13.24 51.84
C ARG A 105 70.09 -14.65 51.64
N ARG A 106 69.69 -15.39 52.69
CA ARG A 106 69.15 -16.76 52.52
C ARG A 106 67.82 -16.73 51.78
N GLN A 107 66.93 -15.81 52.14
CA GLN A 107 65.64 -15.67 51.47
C GLN A 107 65.79 -15.19 50.02
N ALA A 108 66.75 -14.30 49.74
CA ALA A 108 67.12 -13.90 48.39
C ALA A 108 67.65 -15.07 47.54
N THR A 109 68.50 -15.94 48.10
CA THR A 109 68.99 -17.15 47.41
C THR A 109 67.86 -18.14 47.13
N ILE A 110 66.92 -18.33 48.07
CA ILE A 110 65.75 -19.19 47.89
C ILE A 110 64.83 -18.63 46.80
N ASN A 111 64.53 -17.33 46.83
CA ASN A 111 63.73 -16.67 45.78
C ASN A 111 64.40 -16.77 44.39
N ARG A 112 65.73 -16.60 44.28
CA ARG A 112 66.47 -16.85 43.02
C ARG A 112 66.33 -18.29 42.54
N ARG A 113 66.50 -19.29 43.42
CA ARG A 113 66.32 -20.71 43.04
C ARG A 113 64.89 -21.03 42.60
N ILE A 114 63.88 -20.46 43.25
CA ILE A 114 62.48 -20.62 42.85
C ILE A 114 62.24 -20.00 41.47
N ALA A 115 62.70 -18.76 41.23
CA ALA A 115 62.56 -18.09 39.93
C ALA A 115 63.27 -18.85 38.79
N VAL A 116 64.50 -19.34 39.02
CA VAL A 116 65.24 -20.17 38.05
C VAL A 116 64.50 -21.49 37.77
N ASN A 117 63.96 -22.15 38.80
CA ASN A 117 63.19 -23.38 38.63
C ASN A 117 61.84 -23.14 37.92
N GLN A 118 61.19 -21.99 38.15
CA GLN A 118 59.96 -21.60 37.45
C GLN A 118 60.22 -21.29 35.98
N GLY A 119 61.31 -20.56 35.66
CA GLY A 119 61.75 -20.35 34.28
C GLY A 119 62.13 -21.66 33.57
N ALA A 120 62.87 -22.54 34.25
CA ALA A 120 63.22 -23.86 33.72
C ALA A 120 61.98 -24.78 33.52
N PHE A 121 60.96 -24.65 34.38
CA PHE A 121 59.68 -25.35 34.21
C PHE A 121 58.91 -24.81 33.01
N LEU A 122 58.70 -23.49 32.94
CA LEU A 122 58.02 -22.83 31.81
C LEU A 122 58.69 -23.14 30.46
N ASN A 123 60.02 -23.07 30.39
CA ASN A 123 60.77 -23.41 29.18
C ASN A 123 60.61 -24.88 28.78
N ARG A 124 60.52 -25.81 29.74
CA ARG A 124 60.22 -27.23 29.45
C ARG A 124 58.78 -27.45 28.99
N THR A 125 57.81 -26.73 29.58
CA THR A 125 56.39 -26.81 29.18
C THR A 125 56.12 -26.14 27.83
N LEU A 126 56.90 -25.12 27.46
CA LEU A 126 56.92 -24.56 26.10
C LEU A 126 57.58 -25.51 25.10
N ALA A 127 58.74 -26.10 25.46
CA ALA A 127 59.43 -27.06 24.61
C ALA A 127 58.57 -28.29 24.28
N SER A 128 57.87 -28.87 25.27
CA SER A 128 56.97 -30.00 25.03
C SER A 128 55.69 -29.64 24.25
N LYS A 129 55.33 -28.35 24.18
CA LYS A 129 54.24 -27.84 23.35
C LYS A 129 54.66 -27.34 21.97
N GLN A 130 55.96 -27.28 21.64
CA GLN A 130 56.43 -26.77 20.34
C GLN A 130 55.75 -27.40 19.11
N PRO A 131 55.42 -28.70 19.04
CA PRO A 131 54.71 -29.26 17.89
C PRO A 131 53.31 -28.66 17.70
N ILE A 132 52.58 -28.48 18.81
CA ILE A 132 51.23 -27.87 18.81
C ILE A 132 51.33 -26.38 18.50
N VAL A 133 52.32 -25.68 19.06
CA VAL A 133 52.61 -24.27 18.75
C VAL A 133 52.93 -24.09 17.26
N ARG A 134 53.75 -24.96 16.65
CA ARG A 134 54.04 -24.91 15.20
C ARG A 134 52.81 -25.17 14.34
N LEU A 135 51.94 -26.12 14.73
CA LEU A 135 50.66 -26.36 14.05
C LEU A 135 49.73 -25.13 14.13
N LEU A 136 49.64 -24.49 15.30
CA LEU A 136 48.89 -23.25 15.52
C LEU A 136 49.59 -22.00 14.92
N GLN A 137 50.81 -22.12 14.42
CA GLN A 137 51.54 -21.08 13.68
C GLN A 137 51.40 -21.21 12.15
N GLY A 138 50.81 -22.30 11.65
CA GLY A 138 50.52 -22.51 10.23
C GLY A 138 49.02 -22.43 9.91
N GLU A 139 48.66 -22.95 8.73
CA GLU A 139 47.30 -22.95 8.16
C GLU A 139 46.22 -23.45 9.13
N LEU A 140 46.49 -24.54 9.86
CA LEU A 140 45.56 -25.10 10.85
C LEU A 140 45.20 -24.10 11.96
N GLY A 141 46.13 -23.20 12.34
CA GLY A 141 45.85 -22.13 13.29
C GLY A 141 44.88 -21.08 12.73
N ALA A 142 44.97 -20.76 11.43
CA ALA A 142 44.06 -19.84 10.77
C ALA A 142 42.67 -20.45 10.55
N GLU A 143 42.61 -21.74 10.19
CA GLU A 143 41.33 -22.46 10.05
C GLU A 143 40.58 -22.56 11.39
N ILE A 144 41.29 -22.79 12.50
CA ILE A 144 40.70 -22.74 13.84
C ILE A 144 40.21 -21.32 14.19
N ALA A 145 40.99 -20.28 13.87
CA ALA A 145 40.62 -18.89 14.16
C ALA A 145 39.31 -18.45 13.49
N ARG A 146 39.02 -18.92 12.26
CA ARG A 146 37.76 -18.68 11.52
C ARG A 146 36.49 -19.11 12.27
N HIS A 147 36.61 -19.94 13.30
CA HIS A 147 35.49 -20.47 14.08
C HIS A 147 35.45 -19.96 15.53
N LEU A 148 36.30 -18.99 15.90
CA LEU A 148 36.36 -18.41 17.25
C LEU A 148 35.61 -17.06 17.34
N SER A 149 35.39 -16.59 18.56
CA SER A 149 34.99 -15.20 18.80
C SER A 149 36.21 -14.27 18.65
N PRO A 150 36.03 -12.97 18.33
CA PRO A 150 37.17 -12.03 18.27
C PRO A 150 37.98 -11.95 19.57
N GLU A 151 37.33 -12.05 20.75
CA GLU A 151 38.06 -12.13 22.02
C GLU A 151 38.91 -13.40 22.14
N ASP A 152 38.37 -14.56 21.75
CA ASP A 152 39.04 -15.85 21.90
C ASP A 152 40.11 -16.07 20.84
N GLN A 153 39.94 -15.48 19.65
CA GLN A 153 40.96 -15.36 18.62
C GLN A 153 42.14 -14.52 19.13
N HIS A 154 41.88 -13.29 19.62
CA HIS A 154 42.93 -12.41 20.16
C HIS A 154 43.65 -13.05 21.37
N ARG A 155 42.92 -13.80 22.23
CA ARG A 155 43.52 -14.62 23.31
C ARG A 155 44.41 -15.74 22.77
N LEU A 156 44.00 -16.44 21.72
CA LEU A 156 44.79 -17.51 21.09
C LEU A 156 46.10 -16.92 20.55
N GLU A 157 46.00 -15.84 19.77
CA GLU A 157 47.13 -15.15 19.13
C GLU A 157 48.11 -14.58 20.18
N ALA A 158 47.61 -13.92 21.23
CA ALA A 158 48.43 -13.41 22.34
C ALA A 158 49.17 -14.51 23.13
N THR A 159 48.76 -15.78 23.03
CA THR A 159 49.47 -16.93 23.65
C THR A 159 50.44 -17.65 22.71
N VAL A 160 50.48 -17.29 21.42
CA VAL A 160 51.32 -17.92 20.39
C VAL A 160 52.28 -16.87 19.82
N PRO A 161 53.43 -16.60 20.48
CA PRO A 161 54.37 -15.60 20.02
C PRO A 161 54.90 -15.95 18.62
N ARG A 162 54.72 -15.02 17.68
CA ARG A 162 55.18 -15.07 16.29
C ARG A 162 55.95 -13.76 15.97
N PRO A 163 57.04 -13.78 15.19
CA PRO A 163 57.63 -12.57 14.65
C PRO A 163 56.66 -11.87 13.69
N GLY A 164 56.73 -10.54 13.55
CA GLY A 164 55.74 -9.72 12.84
C GLY A 164 55.44 -10.17 11.41
N ASN A 165 56.44 -10.65 10.66
CA ASN A 165 56.26 -11.24 9.33
C ASN A 165 55.32 -12.47 9.35
N LYS A 166 55.44 -13.34 10.36
CA LYS A 166 54.54 -14.51 10.56
C LYS A 166 53.20 -14.14 11.21
N ARG A 167 53.03 -12.90 11.64
CA ARG A 167 51.73 -12.32 12.05
C ARG A 167 51.01 -11.72 10.82
N SER A 168 51.75 -10.99 9.98
CA SER A 168 51.32 -10.52 8.65
C SER A 168 50.88 -11.67 7.73
N GLU A 169 51.70 -12.72 7.57
CA GLU A 169 51.34 -13.93 6.82
C GLU A 169 50.07 -14.61 7.37
N HIS A 170 49.87 -14.60 8.69
CA HIS A 170 48.69 -15.19 9.31
C HIS A 170 47.42 -14.39 9.03
N ALA A 171 47.49 -13.05 9.08
CA ALA A 171 46.39 -12.16 8.73
C ALA A 171 45.85 -12.47 7.32
N ARG A 172 46.75 -12.77 6.36
CA ARG A 172 46.40 -13.17 4.98
C ARG A 172 45.70 -14.53 4.86
N LEU A 173 45.77 -15.39 5.88
CA LEU A 173 45.06 -16.68 5.92
C LEU A 173 43.66 -16.56 6.56
N LEU A 174 43.36 -15.43 7.20
CA LEU A 174 42.04 -15.11 7.72
C LEU A 174 41.14 -14.56 6.58
N PRO A 175 39.80 -14.64 6.72
CA PRO A 175 38.88 -13.86 5.90
C PRO A 175 39.23 -12.37 5.97
N PRO A 176 39.18 -11.60 4.87
CA PRO A 176 39.71 -10.23 4.82
C PRO A 176 39.27 -9.31 5.96
N GLN A 177 37.98 -9.34 6.34
CA GLN A 177 37.44 -8.58 7.47
C GLN A 177 38.10 -8.92 8.82
N LEU A 178 38.45 -10.19 9.06
CA LEU A 178 39.17 -10.61 10.28
C LEU A 178 40.69 -10.34 10.15
N GLY A 179 41.25 -10.43 8.95
CA GLY A 179 42.62 -10.03 8.66
C GLY A 179 42.88 -8.55 8.91
N GLY A 180 41.98 -7.67 8.46
CA GLY A 180 42.05 -6.24 8.72
C GLY A 180 41.85 -5.89 10.20
N VAL A 181 40.87 -6.50 10.88
CA VAL A 181 40.67 -6.31 12.34
C VAL A 181 41.90 -6.77 13.13
N TYR A 182 42.56 -7.86 12.72
CA TYR A 182 43.81 -8.30 13.33
C TYR A 182 44.91 -7.24 13.16
N LEU A 183 45.16 -6.78 11.93
CA LEU A 183 46.18 -5.78 11.61
C LEU A 183 45.91 -4.41 12.27
N ASN A 184 44.64 -4.05 12.47
CA ASN A 184 44.23 -2.86 13.25
C ASN A 184 44.67 -2.88 14.72
N SER A 185 45.17 -4.03 15.21
CA SER A 185 45.66 -4.23 16.58
C SER A 185 47.14 -4.58 16.68
N ASP A 186 47.86 -4.62 15.54
CA ASP A 186 49.22 -5.16 15.45
C ASP A 186 50.08 -4.36 14.44
N GLU A 187 50.58 -3.21 14.88
CA GLU A 187 51.41 -2.28 14.10
C GLU A 187 52.64 -2.97 13.46
N GLU A 188 53.29 -3.92 14.14
CA GLU A 188 54.41 -4.67 13.55
C GLU A 188 53.92 -5.53 12.37
N ALA A 189 52.80 -6.24 12.51
CA ALA A 189 52.24 -7.07 11.45
C ALA A 189 51.75 -6.25 10.25
N LEU A 190 51.24 -5.04 10.52
CA LEU A 190 50.81 -4.06 9.51
C LEU A 190 52.00 -3.47 8.75
N ALA A 191 53.05 -3.04 9.44
CA ALA A 191 54.30 -2.60 8.81
C ALA A 191 54.94 -3.74 7.98
N TYR A 192 54.85 -4.99 8.44
CA TYR A 192 55.25 -6.14 7.62
C TYR A 192 54.30 -6.42 6.45
N ALA A 193 53.03 -5.99 6.47
CA ALA A 193 52.10 -6.17 5.34
C ALA A 193 52.48 -5.27 4.14
N LEU A 194 52.91 -4.04 4.43
CA LEU A 194 53.41 -3.06 3.45
C LEU A 194 54.82 -3.36 2.91
N SER A 195 55.56 -4.31 3.50
CA SER A 195 56.99 -4.47 3.23
C SER A 195 57.31 -4.77 1.76
N GLU A 196 58.19 -3.96 1.15
CA GLU A 196 58.66 -4.16 -0.23
C GLU A 196 59.58 -5.39 -0.39
N ALA A 197 60.12 -5.89 0.71
CA ALA A 197 61.08 -7.00 0.75
C ALA A 197 60.70 -8.05 1.81
N ASP A 198 61.28 -9.24 1.64
CA ASP A 198 61.12 -10.38 2.54
C ASP A 198 61.96 -10.27 3.82
N VAL A 199 61.88 -11.30 4.67
CA VAL A 199 62.60 -11.41 5.96
C VAL A 199 64.13 -11.43 5.82
N HIS A 200 64.65 -11.56 4.59
CA HIS A 200 66.07 -11.60 4.25
C HIS A 200 66.53 -10.37 3.46
N GLY A 201 65.62 -9.40 3.21
CA GLY A 201 65.89 -8.19 2.44
C GLY A 201 65.84 -8.39 0.92
N VAL A 202 65.28 -9.51 0.44
CA VAL A 202 65.06 -9.74 -0.99
C VAL A 202 63.80 -8.99 -1.43
N PRO A 203 63.86 -8.07 -2.41
CA PRO A 203 62.68 -7.34 -2.87
C PRO A 203 61.68 -8.30 -3.52
N PHE A 204 60.39 -8.09 -3.26
CA PHE A 204 59.33 -8.89 -3.86
C PHE A 204 59.15 -8.56 -5.35
N SER A 205 58.69 -9.56 -6.12
CA SER A 205 58.20 -9.38 -7.49
C SER A 205 56.96 -8.50 -7.52
N ALA A 206 56.72 -7.78 -8.62
CA ALA A 206 55.57 -6.91 -8.80
C ALA A 206 54.22 -7.63 -8.53
N ASP A 207 54.05 -8.87 -8.99
CA ASP A 207 52.88 -9.71 -8.72
C ASP A 207 52.57 -9.83 -7.22
N VAL A 208 53.59 -10.06 -6.39
CA VAL A 208 53.46 -10.21 -4.92
C VAL A 208 53.21 -8.86 -4.24
N LEU A 209 53.82 -7.78 -4.72
CA LEU A 209 53.53 -6.43 -4.20
C LEU A 209 52.08 -6.04 -4.49
N LEU A 210 51.60 -6.30 -5.70
CA LEU A 210 50.26 -5.99 -6.17
C LEU A 210 49.19 -6.84 -5.46
N ASP A 211 49.43 -8.14 -5.30
CA ASP A 211 48.62 -9.08 -4.50
C ASP A 211 48.48 -8.61 -3.04
N ARG A 212 49.60 -8.30 -2.38
CA ARG A 212 49.61 -7.83 -0.98
C ARG A 212 48.88 -6.50 -0.83
N ALA A 213 49.11 -5.56 -1.75
CA ALA A 213 48.45 -4.25 -1.75
C ALA A 213 46.93 -4.37 -1.92
N GLY A 214 46.47 -5.10 -2.95
CA GLY A 214 45.04 -5.32 -3.19
C GLY A 214 44.35 -6.06 -2.03
N TRP A 215 45.01 -7.08 -1.46
CA TRP A 215 44.49 -7.77 -0.28
C TRP A 215 44.41 -6.86 0.95
N LEU A 216 45.42 -6.01 1.19
CA LEU A 216 45.44 -5.10 2.35
C LEU A 216 44.35 -4.03 2.26
N LEU A 217 44.13 -3.46 1.08
CA LEU A 217 43.03 -2.51 0.83
C LEU A 217 41.65 -3.14 1.06
N GLN A 218 41.44 -4.36 0.55
CA GLN A 218 40.21 -5.14 0.76
C GLN A 218 40.03 -5.56 2.24
N ALA A 219 41.10 -5.89 2.94
CA ALA A 219 41.06 -6.25 4.36
C ALA A 219 40.74 -5.03 5.25
N GLY A 220 41.34 -3.87 4.96
CA GLY A 220 41.12 -2.62 5.67
C GLY A 220 39.69 -2.08 5.53
N THR A 221 39.20 -1.93 4.29
CA THR A 221 37.79 -1.53 4.01
C THR A 221 36.79 -2.43 4.71
N ARG A 222 36.94 -3.76 4.56
CA ARG A 222 36.06 -4.75 5.21
C ARG A 222 36.18 -4.80 6.73
N ALA A 223 37.29 -4.36 7.31
CA ALA A 223 37.43 -4.19 8.75
C ALA A 223 36.75 -2.90 9.24
N ALA A 224 36.83 -1.80 8.47
CA ALA A 224 36.11 -0.56 8.77
C ALA A 224 34.58 -0.76 8.74
N ALA A 225 34.08 -1.61 7.85
CA ALA A 225 32.66 -1.97 7.76
C ALA A 225 32.15 -2.91 8.88
N MET A 226 33.00 -3.36 9.83
CA MET A 226 32.59 -4.25 10.91
C MET A 226 32.00 -3.49 12.11
N PRO A 227 30.80 -3.85 12.62
CA PRO A 227 30.18 -3.14 13.74
C PRO A 227 31.07 -3.05 14.99
N GLY A 228 31.33 -1.82 15.44
CA GLY A 228 32.15 -1.54 16.62
C GLY A 228 33.67 -1.54 16.37
N VAL A 229 34.13 -1.68 15.13
CA VAL A 229 35.54 -1.50 14.75
C VAL A 229 35.75 -0.06 14.29
N VAL A 230 36.72 0.63 14.89
CA VAL A 230 37.21 1.92 14.40
C VAL A 230 38.60 1.69 13.80
N PRO A 231 38.83 2.03 12.52
CA PRO A 231 40.17 2.01 11.94
C PRO A 231 41.10 2.95 12.72
N THR A 232 42.25 2.43 13.13
CA THR A 232 43.34 3.23 13.69
C THR A 232 44.03 3.99 12.57
N ASP A 233 44.65 5.13 12.89
CA ASP A 233 45.30 5.97 11.89
C ASP A 233 46.43 5.22 11.11
N PRO A 234 47.28 4.38 11.75
CA PRO A 234 48.20 3.52 11.02
C PRO A 234 47.55 2.58 10.00
N LEU A 235 46.32 2.10 10.24
CA LEU A 235 45.58 1.27 9.27
C LEU A 235 45.05 2.12 8.10
N ARG A 236 44.66 3.36 8.35
CA ARG A 236 44.27 4.32 7.29
C ARG A 236 45.46 4.65 6.40
N ASP A 237 46.57 5.09 7.00
CA ASP A 237 47.83 5.36 6.30
C ASP A 237 48.28 4.15 5.46
N ALA A 238 48.12 2.94 6.00
CA ALA A 238 48.44 1.69 5.30
C ALA A 238 47.46 1.32 4.18
N MET A 239 46.19 1.75 4.24
CA MET A 239 45.23 1.58 3.15
C MET A 239 45.54 2.54 2.00
N ASP A 240 45.86 3.80 2.29
CA ASP A 240 46.24 4.77 1.26
C ASP A 240 47.62 4.46 0.64
N GLU A 241 48.61 4.00 1.43
CA GLU A 241 49.85 3.44 0.84
C GLU A 241 49.55 2.19 0.00
N ALA A 242 48.68 1.28 0.45
CA ALA A 242 48.31 0.10 -0.32
C ALA A 242 47.65 0.46 -1.65
N GLU A 243 46.73 1.44 -1.69
CA GLU A 243 46.15 1.90 -2.96
C GLU A 243 47.23 2.52 -3.86
N ALA A 244 48.03 3.47 -3.35
CA ALA A 244 49.11 4.09 -4.10
C ALA A 244 50.10 3.05 -4.65
N ARG A 245 50.41 2.01 -3.86
CA ARG A 245 51.27 0.89 -4.25
C ARG A 245 50.64 0.02 -5.33
N LEU A 246 49.34 -0.26 -5.23
CA LEU A 246 48.56 -0.98 -6.24
C LEU A 246 48.66 -0.24 -7.58
N MET A 247 48.37 1.06 -7.60
CA MET A 247 48.42 1.88 -8.82
C MET A 247 49.83 1.96 -9.43
N GLN A 248 50.88 2.02 -8.61
CA GLN A 248 52.29 2.08 -9.06
C GLN A 248 52.85 0.75 -9.56
N THR A 249 52.33 -0.38 -9.09
CA THR A 249 52.84 -1.72 -9.41
C THR A 249 52.06 -2.45 -10.51
N PHE A 250 50.81 -2.03 -10.77
CA PHE A 250 49.89 -2.67 -11.72
C PHE A 250 50.54 -3.05 -13.07
N ASP A 251 51.10 -2.08 -13.79
CA ASP A 251 51.65 -2.26 -15.14
C ASP A 251 52.93 -3.13 -15.18
N ARG A 252 53.50 -3.46 -14.02
CA ARG A 252 54.73 -4.26 -13.88
C ARG A 252 54.45 -5.73 -13.51
N ALA A 253 53.23 -6.05 -13.12
CA ALA A 253 52.82 -7.37 -12.67
C ALA A 253 52.29 -8.25 -13.81
N GLY A 254 52.29 -9.57 -13.59
CA GLY A 254 51.66 -10.54 -14.50
C GLY A 254 50.14 -10.39 -14.58
N PRO A 255 49.51 -10.84 -15.70
CA PRO A 255 48.10 -10.59 -15.99
C PRO A 255 47.14 -11.22 -14.95
N ARG A 256 47.55 -12.28 -14.26
CA ARG A 256 46.77 -12.86 -13.16
C ARG A 256 46.71 -11.91 -11.96
N ALA A 257 47.84 -11.38 -11.52
CA ALA A 257 47.90 -10.45 -10.40
C ALA A 257 47.18 -9.14 -10.71
N GLN A 258 47.23 -8.69 -11.97
CA GLN A 258 46.43 -7.56 -12.46
C GLN A 258 44.92 -7.81 -12.34
N ALA A 259 44.42 -8.94 -12.83
CA ALA A 259 43.00 -9.31 -12.70
C ALA A 259 42.57 -9.42 -11.22
N GLU A 260 43.38 -10.10 -10.41
CA GLU A 260 43.13 -10.30 -8.97
C GLU A 260 43.13 -8.96 -8.21
N ALA A 261 43.95 -7.99 -8.60
CA ALA A 261 43.91 -6.62 -8.08
C ALA A 261 42.66 -5.83 -8.49
N VAL A 262 42.15 -5.99 -9.72
CA VAL A 262 40.87 -5.37 -10.13
C VAL A 262 39.70 -6.00 -9.35
N CYS A 263 39.69 -7.32 -9.15
CA CYS A 263 38.72 -7.98 -8.28
C CYS A 263 38.78 -7.45 -6.84
N ASN A 264 39.98 -7.19 -6.31
CA ASN A 264 40.17 -6.62 -4.97
C ASN A 264 39.69 -5.16 -4.88
N LEU A 265 39.87 -4.33 -5.92
CA LEU A 265 39.30 -2.97 -5.97
C LEU A 265 37.77 -2.99 -5.98
N ILE A 266 37.15 -3.81 -6.83
CA ILE A 266 35.68 -3.99 -6.86
C ILE A 266 35.16 -4.46 -5.49
N ALA A 267 35.84 -5.45 -4.90
CA ALA A 267 35.50 -6.00 -3.59
C ALA A 267 35.84 -5.08 -2.39
N SER A 268 36.52 -3.95 -2.63
CA SER A 268 36.75 -2.86 -1.67
C SER A 268 35.67 -1.77 -1.80
N CYS A 269 35.25 -1.44 -3.02
CA CYS A 269 34.09 -0.57 -3.31
C CYS A 269 32.82 -1.08 -2.59
N ALA A 270 32.61 -2.40 -2.52
CA ALA A 270 31.51 -3.03 -1.77
C ALA A 270 31.49 -2.79 -0.24
N TYR A 271 32.57 -2.27 0.33
CA TYR A 271 32.76 -2.04 1.77
C TYR A 271 33.48 -0.71 2.03
N ALA A 272 33.33 0.26 1.12
CA ALA A 272 33.89 1.59 1.24
C ALA A 272 33.37 2.31 2.50
N GLY A 273 34.21 3.17 3.10
CA GLY A 273 33.82 3.92 4.29
C GLY A 273 32.80 5.02 3.97
N THR A 274 32.97 5.63 2.79
CA THR A 274 32.25 6.80 2.27
C THR A 274 31.89 6.60 0.79
N LEU A 275 31.08 7.51 0.23
CA LEU A 275 30.82 7.56 -1.21
C LEU A 275 32.08 7.85 -2.04
N ASP A 276 32.93 8.78 -1.58
CA ASP A 276 34.19 9.14 -2.25
C ASP A 276 35.14 7.95 -2.39
N ASP A 277 35.31 7.14 -1.33
CA ASP A 277 36.08 5.88 -1.40
C ASP A 277 35.53 4.92 -2.47
N ALA A 278 34.20 4.76 -2.54
CA ALA A 278 33.56 3.87 -3.50
C ALA A 278 33.77 4.34 -4.94
N LEU A 279 33.64 5.66 -5.18
CA LEU A 279 33.90 6.31 -6.46
C LEU A 279 35.37 6.19 -6.87
N ARG A 280 36.31 6.50 -5.95
CA ARG A 280 37.77 6.36 -6.12
C ARG A 280 38.13 4.94 -6.56
N PHE A 281 37.70 3.91 -5.82
CA PHE A 281 37.98 2.52 -6.16
C PHE A 281 37.28 2.07 -7.46
N ALA A 282 36.04 2.53 -7.71
CA ALA A 282 35.30 2.22 -8.92
C ALA A 282 35.97 2.78 -10.18
N GLN A 283 36.34 4.06 -10.19
CA GLN A 283 37.07 4.70 -11.29
C GLN A 283 38.43 4.05 -11.52
N ALA A 284 39.15 3.73 -10.44
CA ALA A 284 40.42 3.02 -10.53
C ALA A 284 40.28 1.63 -11.15
N ALA A 285 39.24 0.87 -10.81
CA ALA A 285 38.94 -0.45 -11.38
C ALA A 285 38.46 -0.37 -12.84
N LEU A 286 37.53 0.53 -13.15
CA LEU A 286 36.96 0.73 -14.50
C LEU A 286 37.95 1.33 -15.50
N SER A 287 39.05 1.93 -15.02
CA SER A 287 40.05 2.58 -15.87
C SER A 287 40.40 1.71 -17.10
N PRO A 288 40.35 2.24 -18.35
CA PRO A 288 40.26 1.40 -19.56
C PRO A 288 41.39 0.40 -19.82
N GLN A 289 42.52 0.54 -19.14
CA GLN A 289 43.67 -0.37 -19.18
C GLN A 289 43.53 -1.51 -18.15
N ARG A 290 43.02 -1.21 -16.94
CA ARG A 290 42.93 -2.17 -15.83
C ARG A 290 41.74 -3.11 -15.97
N PHE A 291 40.53 -2.59 -16.23
CA PHE A 291 39.32 -3.42 -16.34
C PHE A 291 39.46 -4.54 -17.39
N ARG A 292 40.20 -4.27 -18.47
CA ARG A 292 40.51 -5.23 -19.54
C ARG A 292 41.41 -6.40 -19.14
N THR A 293 42.06 -6.36 -17.97
CA THR A 293 42.89 -7.46 -17.46
C THR A 293 42.05 -8.61 -16.88
N LEU A 294 40.80 -8.32 -16.47
CA LEU A 294 39.84 -9.35 -16.06
C LEU A 294 39.56 -10.32 -17.22
N PRO A 295 39.41 -11.63 -16.95
CA PRO A 295 38.95 -12.60 -17.94
C PRO A 295 37.63 -12.19 -18.61
N PRO A 296 37.45 -12.37 -19.93
CA PRO A 296 36.22 -11.94 -20.63
C PRO A 296 34.91 -12.55 -20.12
N GLY A 297 34.96 -13.69 -19.41
CA GLY A 297 33.80 -14.29 -18.76
C GLY A 297 33.45 -13.69 -17.38
N GLU A 298 34.39 -12.96 -16.78
CA GLU A 298 34.25 -12.33 -15.45
C GLU A 298 33.89 -10.84 -15.55
N GLN A 299 34.36 -10.15 -16.61
CA GLN A 299 34.01 -8.76 -16.93
C GLN A 299 32.50 -8.43 -16.83
N PRO A 300 31.55 -9.28 -17.28
CA PRO A 300 30.11 -9.00 -17.16
C PRO A 300 29.62 -8.91 -15.71
N GLY A 301 30.03 -9.86 -14.87
CA GLY A 301 29.67 -9.89 -13.45
C GLY A 301 30.39 -8.79 -12.66
N ALA A 302 31.67 -8.53 -12.99
CA ALA A 302 32.48 -7.47 -12.40
C ALA A 302 31.87 -6.07 -12.64
N LEU A 303 31.38 -5.79 -13.85
CA LEU A 303 30.77 -4.49 -14.17
C LEU A 303 29.43 -4.30 -13.45
N ALA A 304 28.59 -5.34 -13.42
CA ALA A 304 27.30 -5.29 -12.76
C ALA A 304 27.41 -5.17 -11.23
N ALA A 305 28.33 -5.93 -10.63
CA ALA A 305 28.62 -5.85 -9.19
C ALA A 305 29.17 -4.47 -8.81
N LEU A 306 30.08 -3.89 -9.60
CA LEU A 306 30.60 -2.54 -9.33
C LEU A 306 29.49 -1.47 -9.35
N ALA A 307 28.53 -1.55 -10.28
CA ALA A 307 27.39 -0.64 -10.29
C ALA A 307 26.45 -0.84 -9.08
N GLU A 308 26.20 -2.09 -8.68
CA GLU A 308 25.47 -2.43 -7.44
C GLU A 308 26.21 -1.91 -6.19
N HIS A 309 27.54 -1.97 -6.15
CA HIS A 309 28.34 -1.52 -5.00
C HIS A 309 28.35 0.01 -4.85
N LEU A 310 28.23 0.76 -5.94
CA LEU A 310 28.01 2.21 -5.92
C LEU A 310 26.60 2.54 -5.38
N ASP A 311 25.56 1.95 -5.98
CA ASP A 311 24.15 2.10 -5.57
C ASP A 311 23.96 1.80 -4.07
N ASN A 312 24.46 0.67 -3.59
CA ASN A 312 24.38 0.24 -2.19
C ASN A 312 25.20 1.11 -1.22
N THR A 313 26.42 1.54 -1.60
CA THR A 313 27.24 2.40 -0.72
C THR A 313 26.61 3.77 -0.58
N GLU A 314 26.12 4.33 -1.69
CA GLU A 314 25.44 5.61 -1.68
C GLU A 314 24.10 5.53 -0.90
N GLU A 315 23.35 4.43 -1.01
CA GLU A 315 22.13 4.20 -0.19
C GLU A 315 22.46 4.23 1.31
N MET A 316 23.62 3.66 1.68
CA MET A 316 24.10 3.65 3.05
C MET A 316 24.51 5.04 3.55
N GLU A 317 25.13 5.89 2.72
CA GLU A 317 25.50 7.26 3.07
C GLU A 317 24.28 8.18 3.23
N TRP A 318 23.29 8.07 2.34
CA TRP A 318 22.01 8.77 2.50
C TRP A 318 21.29 8.32 3.78
N GLY A 319 21.17 7.01 4.03
CA GLY A 319 20.54 6.47 5.25
C GLY A 319 21.30 6.77 6.55
N ARG A 320 22.62 7.05 6.49
CA ARG A 320 23.39 7.60 7.63
C ARG A 320 23.07 9.08 7.86
N THR A 321 22.88 9.83 6.79
CA THR A 321 22.59 11.27 6.82
C THR A 321 21.16 11.53 7.33
N GLU A 322 20.15 10.81 6.84
CA GLU A 322 18.79 10.82 7.40
C GLU A 322 18.75 10.54 8.92
N ALA A 323 19.70 9.75 9.44
CA ALA A 323 19.81 9.42 10.86
C ALA A 323 20.49 10.51 11.72
N VAL A 324 20.99 11.60 11.12
CA VAL A 324 21.57 12.74 11.84
C VAL A 324 20.45 13.56 12.49
N ALA A 325 20.47 13.59 13.83
CA ALA A 325 19.43 14.24 14.64
C ALA A 325 19.55 15.77 14.74
N ASP A 326 20.67 16.34 14.28
CA ASP A 326 20.90 17.78 14.18
C ASP A 326 20.57 18.23 12.74
N GLU A 327 19.76 19.28 12.61
CA GLU A 327 19.20 19.71 11.32
C GLU A 327 20.23 20.47 10.47
N GLU A 328 21.08 21.28 11.10
CA GLU A 328 22.11 22.09 10.43
C GLU A 328 23.21 21.15 9.91
N MET A 329 23.67 20.22 10.75
CA MET A 329 24.63 19.18 10.38
C MET A 329 24.08 18.19 9.34
N ARG A 330 22.76 17.95 9.30
CA ARG A 330 22.16 17.13 8.24
C ARG A 330 22.23 17.86 6.92
N GLN A 331 21.79 19.12 6.86
CA GLN A 331 21.77 19.91 5.63
C GLN A 331 23.19 20.11 5.06
N GLU A 332 24.19 20.40 5.91
CA GLU A 332 25.61 20.44 5.50
C GLU A 332 26.08 19.11 4.85
N ARG A 333 25.60 17.96 5.35
CA ARG A 333 25.97 16.63 4.83
C ARG A 333 25.15 16.21 3.60
N GLU A 334 23.91 16.67 3.48
CA GLU A 334 23.07 16.51 2.29
C GLU A 334 23.70 17.28 1.11
N GLU A 335 24.13 18.52 1.31
CA GLU A 335 24.87 19.31 0.29
C GLU A 335 26.21 18.64 -0.10
N GLU A 336 26.98 18.11 0.86
CA GLU A 336 28.24 17.39 0.58
C GLU A 336 28.01 16.09 -0.23
N LEU A 337 26.94 15.35 0.06
CA LEU A 337 26.61 14.10 -0.66
C LEU A 337 26.06 14.36 -2.07
N ASP A 338 25.29 15.44 -2.26
CA ASP A 338 24.84 15.89 -3.59
C ASP A 338 26.06 16.23 -4.48
N ASP A 339 26.98 17.08 -4.01
CA ASP A 339 28.19 17.44 -4.77
C ASP A 339 29.04 16.19 -5.12
N LEU A 340 29.26 15.29 -4.15
CA LEU A 340 29.97 14.02 -4.38
C LEU A 340 29.25 13.09 -5.37
N HIS A 341 27.91 13.02 -5.32
CA HIS A 341 27.11 12.25 -6.27
C HIS A 341 27.24 12.81 -7.69
N LEU A 342 27.09 14.14 -7.86
CA LEU A 342 27.09 14.79 -9.17
C LEU A 342 28.45 14.66 -9.88
N ASP A 343 29.55 15.01 -9.21
CA ASP A 343 30.89 14.91 -9.77
C ASP A 343 31.32 13.44 -9.93
N GLY A 344 30.98 12.59 -8.97
CA GLY A 344 31.21 11.14 -8.99
C GLY A 344 30.51 10.44 -10.16
N MET A 345 29.24 10.77 -10.43
CA MET A 345 28.48 10.24 -11.56
C MET A 345 29.03 10.75 -12.90
N SER A 346 29.38 12.03 -12.99
CA SER A 346 29.91 12.62 -14.23
C SER A 346 31.22 11.97 -14.71
N SER A 347 32.05 11.55 -13.76
CA SER A 347 33.34 10.89 -14.00
C SER A 347 33.21 9.37 -14.16
N THR A 348 32.29 8.72 -13.44
CA THR A 348 32.17 7.26 -13.41
C THR A 348 31.23 6.69 -14.48
N MET A 349 30.13 7.38 -14.82
CA MET A 349 29.15 6.89 -15.82
C MET A 349 29.75 6.71 -17.24
N PRO A 350 30.63 7.59 -17.75
CA PRO A 350 31.30 7.36 -19.03
C PRO A 350 32.23 6.13 -19.03
N LEU A 351 32.82 5.78 -17.87
CA LEU A 351 33.67 4.61 -17.72
C LEU A 351 32.85 3.31 -17.68
N LEU A 352 31.70 3.31 -16.99
CA LEU A 352 30.72 2.21 -17.05
C LEU A 352 30.25 1.96 -18.49
N LEU A 353 29.96 3.03 -19.23
CA LEU A 353 29.56 2.97 -20.64
C LEU A 353 30.65 2.41 -21.56
N ASP A 354 31.89 2.87 -21.42
CA ASP A 354 33.01 2.38 -22.23
C ASP A 354 33.35 0.91 -21.91
N ALA A 355 33.27 0.49 -20.64
CA ALA A 355 33.40 -0.91 -20.23
C ALA A 355 32.28 -1.77 -20.84
N ALA A 356 31.01 -1.35 -20.68
CA ALA A 356 29.84 -2.06 -21.23
C ALA A 356 29.94 -2.25 -22.75
N ARG A 357 30.32 -1.21 -23.49
CA ARG A 357 30.50 -1.25 -24.96
C ARG A 357 31.59 -2.20 -25.44
N ARG A 358 32.49 -2.65 -24.55
CA ARG A 358 33.61 -3.56 -24.86
C ARG A 358 33.32 -5.02 -24.50
N ILE A 359 32.30 -5.29 -23.70
CA ILE A 359 31.87 -6.64 -23.33
C ILE A 359 31.07 -7.25 -24.48
N GLY A 360 31.62 -8.28 -25.13
CA GLY A 360 31.01 -8.89 -26.32
C GLY A 360 29.73 -9.69 -26.08
N THR A 361 29.50 -10.14 -24.85
CA THR A 361 28.27 -10.85 -24.43
C THR A 361 27.98 -10.58 -22.96
N MET A 362 26.83 -9.96 -22.65
CA MET A 362 26.37 -9.76 -21.27
C MET A 362 25.32 -10.83 -20.90
N PRO A 363 25.45 -11.56 -19.78
CA PRO A 363 24.38 -12.37 -19.22
C PRO A 363 23.19 -11.50 -18.81
N SER A 364 21.96 -11.94 -19.07
CA SER A 364 20.73 -11.15 -18.83
C SER A 364 20.60 -10.66 -17.38
N GLY A 365 20.95 -11.48 -16.37
CA GLY A 365 20.96 -11.06 -14.96
C GLY A 365 22.00 -9.99 -14.63
N ALA A 366 23.18 -10.02 -15.27
CA ALA A 366 24.20 -8.98 -15.10
C ALA A 366 23.75 -7.67 -15.79
N ALA A 367 23.16 -7.76 -16.99
CA ALA A 367 22.54 -6.63 -17.67
C ALA A 367 21.41 -6.02 -16.83
N CYS A 368 20.61 -6.85 -16.13
CA CYS A 368 19.50 -6.41 -15.28
C CYS A 368 19.98 -5.73 -14.00
N LEU A 369 21.01 -6.26 -13.33
CA LEU A 369 21.58 -5.63 -12.15
C LEU A 369 22.19 -4.27 -12.51
N LEU A 370 23.04 -4.24 -13.54
CA LEU A 370 23.65 -3.01 -14.07
C LEU A 370 22.59 -1.99 -14.48
N ALA A 371 21.55 -2.40 -15.22
CA ALA A 371 20.48 -1.49 -15.63
C ALA A 371 19.63 -0.97 -14.45
N ARG A 372 19.40 -1.81 -13.43
CA ARG A 372 18.65 -1.38 -12.24
C ARG A 372 19.45 -0.38 -11.43
N SER A 373 20.71 -0.65 -11.09
CA SER A 373 21.52 0.27 -10.29
C SER A 373 21.84 1.58 -10.99
N VAL A 374 22.05 1.57 -12.32
CA VAL A 374 22.17 2.82 -13.10
C VAL A 374 20.89 3.67 -13.03
N VAL A 375 19.70 3.04 -13.00
CA VAL A 375 18.43 3.75 -12.81
C VAL A 375 18.25 4.21 -11.35
N SER A 376 18.60 3.39 -10.35
CA SER A 376 18.55 3.78 -8.93
C SER A 376 19.38 5.03 -8.64
N LEU A 377 20.60 5.10 -9.19
CA LEU A 377 21.48 6.26 -9.06
C LEU A 377 20.86 7.52 -9.69
N LEU A 378 20.20 7.40 -10.85
CA LEU A 378 19.46 8.51 -11.48
C LEU A 378 18.14 8.89 -10.77
N ASP A 379 17.55 7.99 -9.97
CA ASP A 379 16.29 8.23 -9.25
C ASP A 379 16.50 8.94 -7.89
N ARG A 380 17.73 9.32 -7.56
CA ARG A 380 18.06 10.10 -6.37
C ARG A 380 18.20 11.56 -6.75
N GLN A 381 19.34 11.94 -7.28
CA GLN A 381 19.56 13.22 -7.96
C GLN A 381 19.79 13.00 -9.45
N LEU A 382 19.49 14.00 -10.28
CA LEU A 382 19.81 13.96 -11.70
C LEU A 382 21.14 14.66 -11.95
N PRO A 383 22.17 13.96 -12.46
CA PRO A 383 23.42 14.59 -12.85
C PRO A 383 23.22 15.42 -14.13
N ASN A 384 24.25 16.16 -14.54
CA ASN A 384 24.19 16.99 -15.74
C ASN A 384 23.76 16.21 -17.01
N VAL A 385 23.18 16.92 -18.00
CA VAL A 385 22.61 16.34 -19.23
C VAL A 385 23.55 15.38 -19.96
N ALA A 386 24.86 15.66 -20.02
CA ALA A 386 25.83 14.77 -20.66
C ALA A 386 25.96 13.42 -19.92
N THR A 387 25.83 13.43 -18.60
CA THR A 387 25.84 12.25 -17.74
C THR A 387 24.53 11.47 -17.84
N GLN A 388 23.37 12.16 -17.89
CA GLN A 388 22.07 11.55 -18.19
C GLN A 388 22.10 10.80 -19.54
N GLN A 389 22.69 11.43 -20.57
CA GLN A 389 22.84 10.84 -21.91
C GLN A 389 23.81 9.66 -21.92
N ALA A 390 24.91 9.70 -21.16
CA ALA A 390 25.81 8.56 -20.97
C ALA A 390 25.11 7.38 -20.28
N ALA A 391 24.25 7.64 -19.28
CA ALA A 391 23.46 6.61 -18.61
C ALA A 391 22.38 6.01 -19.55
N LEU A 392 21.68 6.82 -20.35
CA LEU A 392 20.73 6.33 -21.35
C LEU A 392 21.43 5.55 -22.49
N ASP A 393 22.63 5.96 -22.89
CA ASP A 393 23.51 5.16 -23.77
C ASP A 393 23.86 3.81 -23.15
N LEU A 394 24.20 3.78 -21.86
CA LEU A 394 24.53 2.55 -21.14
C LEU A 394 23.33 1.61 -21.08
N LEU A 395 22.17 2.11 -20.64
CA LEU A 395 20.92 1.36 -20.59
C LEU A 395 20.51 0.81 -21.97
N ASP A 396 20.67 1.57 -23.05
CA ASP A 396 20.34 1.08 -24.40
C ASP A 396 21.35 0.05 -24.94
N THR A 397 22.60 0.05 -24.45
CA THR A 397 23.54 -1.07 -24.71
C THR A 397 23.21 -2.34 -23.92
N GLN A 398 22.53 -2.23 -22.76
CA GLN A 398 22.09 -3.40 -21.97
C GLN A 398 20.79 -4.01 -22.50
N LEU A 399 19.91 -3.19 -23.08
CA LEU A 399 18.58 -3.57 -23.53
C LEU A 399 18.51 -4.83 -24.44
N PRO A 400 19.46 -5.10 -25.37
CA PRO A 400 19.41 -6.31 -26.20
C PRO A 400 19.68 -7.61 -25.43
N TYR A 401 20.37 -7.53 -24.28
CA TYR A 401 20.74 -8.69 -23.47
C TYR A 401 19.64 -9.09 -22.46
N LEU A 402 18.76 -8.15 -22.09
CA LEU A 402 17.68 -8.35 -21.13
C LEU A 402 16.56 -9.27 -21.65
N GLN A 403 16.32 -10.38 -20.96
CA GLN A 403 15.30 -11.39 -21.30
C GLN A 403 14.31 -11.65 -20.15
N GLY A 404 13.11 -12.16 -20.46
CA GLY A 404 12.15 -12.68 -19.48
C GLY A 404 11.81 -11.74 -18.31
N ASP A 405 11.88 -12.28 -17.09
CA ASP A 405 11.57 -11.55 -15.86
C ASP A 405 12.64 -10.49 -15.51
N GLU A 406 13.89 -10.70 -15.92
CA GLU A 406 14.99 -9.75 -15.74
C GLU A 406 14.77 -8.49 -16.60
N ARG A 407 14.32 -8.66 -17.86
CA ARG A 407 13.81 -7.55 -18.69
C ARG A 407 12.63 -6.83 -18.03
N SER A 408 11.71 -7.63 -17.49
CA SER A 408 10.49 -7.13 -16.87
C SER A 408 10.78 -6.28 -15.62
N ALA A 409 11.77 -6.67 -14.81
CA ALA A 409 12.24 -5.91 -13.65
C ALA A 409 12.99 -4.63 -14.07
N ALA A 410 13.95 -4.73 -15.00
CA ALA A 410 14.75 -3.57 -15.43
C ALA A 410 13.89 -2.47 -16.10
N LEU A 411 12.90 -2.83 -16.91
CA LEU A 411 12.00 -1.86 -17.55
C LEU A 411 10.88 -1.36 -16.63
N ALA A 412 10.46 -2.14 -15.62
CA ALA A 412 9.62 -1.61 -14.55
C ALA A 412 10.36 -0.56 -13.70
N HIS A 413 11.67 -0.72 -13.51
CA HIS A 413 12.52 0.26 -12.82
C HIS A 413 12.77 1.50 -13.69
N LEU A 414 13.18 1.36 -14.97
CA LEU A 414 13.35 2.50 -15.89
C LEU A 414 12.09 3.38 -16.02
N ALA A 415 10.90 2.79 -15.83
CA ALA A 415 9.66 3.55 -15.83
C ALA A 415 9.54 4.55 -14.66
N THR A 416 10.27 4.43 -13.54
CA THR A 416 10.18 5.38 -12.41
C THR A 416 10.82 6.74 -12.69
N ILE A 417 11.77 6.81 -13.62
CA ILE A 417 12.55 8.03 -13.90
C ILE A 417 12.24 8.73 -15.23
N PHE A 418 11.39 8.16 -16.10
CA PHE A 418 11.31 8.61 -17.50
C PHE A 418 10.86 10.07 -17.69
N ALA A 419 10.07 10.61 -16.76
CA ALA A 419 9.63 12.01 -16.76
C ALA A 419 10.58 12.96 -16.01
N ARG A 420 11.51 12.43 -15.20
CA ARG A 420 12.46 13.24 -14.43
C ARG A 420 13.49 13.92 -15.35
N PHE A 421 13.93 13.25 -16.41
CA PHE A 421 14.94 13.77 -17.35
C PHE A 421 14.59 15.17 -17.87
N GLU A 422 15.54 16.10 -17.82
CA GLU A 422 15.30 17.52 -18.17
C GLU A 422 14.90 17.72 -19.64
N GLN A 423 15.50 16.91 -20.53
CA GLN A 423 15.39 17.09 -21.97
C GLN A 423 14.24 16.22 -22.54
N PRO A 424 13.26 16.80 -23.26
CA PRO A 424 12.18 16.04 -23.90
C PRO A 424 12.66 14.93 -24.86
N GLN A 425 13.87 15.07 -25.42
CA GLN A 425 14.50 14.06 -26.26
C GLN A 425 14.89 12.82 -25.45
N ASP A 426 15.39 13.02 -24.23
CA ASP A 426 15.83 11.96 -23.32
C ASP A 426 14.63 11.31 -22.60
N GLN A 427 13.60 12.09 -22.24
CA GLN A 427 12.29 11.56 -21.82
C GLN A 427 11.68 10.65 -22.93
N ARG A 428 11.65 11.13 -24.18
CA ARG A 428 11.21 10.35 -25.35
C ARG A 428 12.08 9.10 -25.55
N ARG A 429 13.38 9.19 -25.31
CA ARG A 429 14.32 8.06 -25.44
C ARG A 429 14.00 6.97 -24.41
N ALA A 430 13.89 7.33 -23.14
CA ALA A 430 13.51 6.41 -22.07
C ALA A 430 12.15 5.76 -22.34
N LEU A 431 11.14 6.54 -22.73
CA LEU A 431 9.82 6.02 -23.12
C LEU A 431 9.92 5.01 -24.29
N ASN A 432 10.71 5.30 -25.33
CA ASN A 432 10.90 4.36 -26.45
C ASN A 432 11.65 3.09 -26.04
N MET A 433 12.53 3.13 -25.03
CA MET A 433 13.21 1.94 -24.51
C MET A 433 12.25 1.00 -23.77
N LEU A 434 11.22 1.53 -23.09
CA LEU A 434 10.11 0.73 -22.53
C LEU A 434 9.30 -0.02 -23.60
N LEU A 435 9.28 0.47 -24.85
CA LEU A 435 8.50 -0.10 -25.96
C LEU A 435 9.33 -1.00 -26.89
N ARG A 436 10.66 -0.90 -26.87
CA ARG A 436 11.56 -1.60 -27.77
C ARG A 436 11.59 -3.10 -27.42
N CYS A 437 10.92 -3.92 -28.21
CA CYS A 437 10.91 -5.37 -28.07
C CYS A 437 12.31 -5.99 -28.28
N PRO A 438 12.62 -7.17 -27.69
CA PRO A 438 13.82 -7.94 -27.99
C PRO A 438 13.97 -8.27 -29.49
N PRO A 439 15.20 -8.39 -30.02
CA PRO A 439 15.43 -8.73 -31.43
C PRO A 439 14.83 -10.10 -31.77
N GLY A 440 14.09 -10.17 -32.88
CA GLY A 440 13.39 -11.39 -33.32
C GLY A 440 11.99 -11.59 -32.73
N THR A 441 11.52 -10.71 -31.84
CA THR A 441 10.12 -10.71 -31.36
C THR A 441 9.17 -10.43 -32.52
N LEU A 442 8.06 -11.16 -32.62
CA LEU A 442 7.00 -10.90 -33.60
C LEU A 442 6.30 -9.54 -33.32
N PRO A 443 5.82 -8.83 -34.35
CA PRO A 443 5.01 -7.63 -34.14
C PRO A 443 3.71 -7.98 -33.40
N SER A 444 3.32 -7.11 -32.48
CA SER A 444 2.18 -7.26 -31.57
C SER A 444 1.49 -5.92 -31.41
N ASP A 445 0.15 -5.92 -31.38
CA ASP A 445 -0.64 -4.71 -31.12
C ASP A 445 -0.57 -4.27 -29.65
N ASP A 446 -0.10 -5.13 -28.75
CA ASP A 446 0.22 -4.81 -27.35
C ASP A 446 1.69 -4.39 -27.25
N ARG A 447 1.91 -3.09 -27.03
CA ARG A 447 3.25 -2.48 -27.06
C ARG A 447 4.15 -2.95 -25.91
N LEU A 448 3.57 -3.53 -24.84
CA LEU A 448 4.31 -4.11 -23.71
C LEU A 448 4.22 -5.65 -23.65
N SER A 449 3.76 -6.33 -24.72
CA SER A 449 3.63 -7.80 -24.72
C SER A 449 4.95 -8.57 -24.58
N HIS A 450 6.08 -7.87 -24.62
CA HIS A 450 7.42 -8.40 -24.39
C HIS A 450 7.84 -8.38 -22.90
N LEU A 451 6.99 -7.84 -22.01
CA LEU A 451 7.13 -7.87 -20.55
C LEU A 451 6.17 -8.90 -19.94
N ASN A 452 6.49 -9.42 -18.76
CA ASN A 452 5.54 -10.23 -17.99
C ASN A 452 4.33 -9.41 -17.51
N ALA A 453 3.20 -10.06 -17.21
CA ALA A 453 1.94 -9.38 -16.88
C ALA A 453 2.03 -8.46 -15.65
N ALA A 454 2.89 -8.77 -14.67
CA ALA A 454 3.10 -7.92 -13.50
C ALA A 454 3.82 -6.61 -13.90
N ALA A 455 4.89 -6.69 -14.67
CA ALA A 455 5.61 -5.52 -15.17
C ALA A 455 4.78 -4.69 -16.17
N GLN A 456 3.92 -5.31 -16.98
CA GLN A 456 2.95 -4.57 -17.81
C GLN A 456 2.05 -3.67 -16.94
N VAL A 457 1.55 -4.19 -15.82
CA VAL A 457 0.74 -3.41 -14.85
C VAL A 457 1.59 -2.34 -14.18
N THR A 458 2.79 -2.66 -13.69
CA THR A 458 3.70 -1.70 -13.05
C THR A 458 4.07 -0.56 -13.99
N VAL A 459 4.58 -0.86 -15.20
CA VAL A 459 4.96 0.16 -16.19
C VAL A 459 3.75 1.03 -16.55
N THR A 460 2.57 0.44 -16.77
CA THR A 460 1.35 1.23 -17.05
C THR A 460 1.04 2.18 -15.88
N HIS A 461 1.08 1.71 -14.64
CA HIS A 461 0.76 2.50 -13.44
C HIS A 461 1.82 3.58 -13.12
N THR A 462 3.10 3.29 -13.34
CA THR A 462 4.20 4.23 -13.12
C THR A 462 4.23 5.32 -14.20
N VAL A 463 4.07 4.95 -15.48
CA VAL A 463 3.91 5.92 -16.58
C VAL A 463 2.65 6.76 -16.39
N PHE A 464 1.58 6.18 -15.83
CA PHE A 464 0.35 6.90 -15.52
C PHE A 464 0.59 8.04 -14.51
N ARG A 465 1.28 7.76 -13.40
CA ARG A 465 1.51 8.75 -12.33
C ARG A 465 2.40 9.90 -12.78
N GLN A 466 3.43 9.63 -13.57
CA GLN A 466 4.40 10.63 -14.06
C GLN A 466 3.86 11.58 -15.16
N LEU A 467 2.63 11.40 -15.65
CA LEU A 467 2.04 12.30 -16.66
C LEU A 467 1.98 13.77 -16.21
N THR A 468 1.99 14.06 -14.90
CA THR A 468 2.07 15.42 -14.36
C THR A 468 3.41 16.08 -14.62
N ASP A 469 4.48 15.28 -14.65
CA ASP A 469 5.86 15.74 -14.54
C ASP A 469 6.50 15.87 -15.94
N VAL A 470 5.94 15.16 -16.92
CA VAL A 470 6.27 15.30 -18.35
C VAL A 470 5.88 16.70 -18.86
N ALA A 471 6.85 17.61 -18.92
CA ALA A 471 6.67 18.97 -19.41
C ALA A 471 6.34 19.05 -20.92
N ASP A 472 6.90 18.17 -21.77
CA ASP A 472 6.68 18.20 -23.22
C ASP A 472 5.35 17.57 -23.64
N ASP A 473 4.52 18.33 -24.36
CA ASP A 473 3.23 17.85 -24.87
C ASP A 473 3.38 16.68 -25.85
N GLY A 474 4.48 16.61 -26.62
CA GLY A 474 4.74 15.49 -27.52
C GLY A 474 4.98 14.18 -26.76
N VAL A 475 5.89 14.20 -25.78
CA VAL A 475 6.16 13.06 -24.89
C VAL A 475 4.91 12.67 -24.10
N ARG A 476 4.15 13.66 -23.57
CA ARG A 476 2.93 13.36 -22.80
C ARG A 476 1.85 12.73 -23.67
N ASN A 477 1.73 13.13 -24.93
CA ASN A 477 0.84 12.49 -25.90
C ASN A 477 1.31 11.07 -26.29
N GLU A 478 2.62 10.82 -26.40
CA GLU A 478 3.16 9.47 -26.61
C GLU A 478 2.93 8.55 -25.39
N ALA A 479 3.05 9.08 -24.17
CA ALA A 479 2.73 8.37 -22.93
C ALA A 479 1.21 8.09 -22.83
N LEU A 480 0.35 9.05 -23.15
CA LEU A 480 -1.10 8.84 -23.24
C LEU A 480 -1.46 7.78 -24.30
N ALA A 481 -0.81 7.77 -25.46
CA ALA A 481 -0.99 6.75 -26.48
C ALA A 481 -0.45 5.36 -26.07
N LEU A 482 0.51 5.29 -25.14
CA LEU A 482 0.87 4.04 -24.48
C LEU A 482 -0.25 3.59 -23.52
N LEU A 483 -0.70 4.47 -22.63
CA LEU A 483 -1.75 4.17 -21.65
C LEU A 483 -3.06 3.73 -22.33
N ASP A 484 -3.44 4.38 -23.43
CA ASP A 484 -4.59 4.02 -24.27
C ASP A 484 -4.47 2.60 -24.84
N ASN A 485 -3.30 2.26 -25.38
CA ASN A 485 -2.97 0.93 -25.86
C ASN A 485 -2.97 -0.12 -24.72
N GLN A 486 -2.53 0.26 -23.52
CA GLN A 486 -2.40 -0.61 -22.36
C GLN A 486 -3.69 -0.79 -21.55
N LEU A 487 -4.68 0.09 -21.76
CA LEU A 487 -6.03 0.03 -21.15
C LEU A 487 -7.12 -0.29 -22.21
N GLY A 488 -6.71 -0.79 -23.38
CA GLY A 488 -7.61 -1.36 -24.39
C GLY A 488 -8.42 -2.54 -23.84
N LEU A 489 -9.64 -2.70 -24.35
CA LEU A 489 -10.69 -3.54 -23.74
C LEU A 489 -10.25 -4.99 -23.50
N ASP A 490 -9.62 -5.61 -24.50
CA ASP A 490 -9.15 -7.01 -24.46
C ASP A 490 -8.01 -7.24 -23.45
N ARG A 491 -7.42 -6.17 -22.92
CA ARG A 491 -6.23 -6.19 -22.05
C ARG A 491 -6.56 -5.88 -20.59
N LEU A 492 -7.76 -5.35 -20.29
CA LEU A 492 -8.19 -5.03 -18.93
C LEU A 492 -8.17 -6.27 -18.00
N GLY A 493 -8.39 -7.47 -18.55
CA GLY A 493 -8.37 -8.72 -17.80
C GLY A 493 -7.02 -9.11 -17.18
N ARG A 494 -5.91 -8.47 -17.55
CA ARG A 494 -4.58 -8.73 -16.96
C ARG A 494 -4.34 -7.97 -15.64
N PHE A 495 -5.10 -6.93 -15.36
CA PHE A 495 -4.90 -6.13 -14.15
C PHE A 495 -5.53 -6.84 -12.93
N PRO A 496 -4.78 -7.02 -11.82
CA PRO A 496 -5.38 -7.54 -10.59
C PRO A 496 -6.43 -6.54 -10.07
N SER A 497 -7.49 -7.06 -9.44
CA SER A 497 -8.76 -6.34 -9.27
C SER A 497 -8.68 -5.03 -8.48
N GLY A 498 -7.68 -4.86 -7.60
CA GLY A 498 -7.42 -3.60 -6.90
C GLY A 498 -6.56 -2.60 -7.68
N ALA A 499 -5.62 -3.06 -8.52
CA ALA A 499 -4.68 -2.17 -9.20
C ALA A 499 -5.35 -1.29 -10.26
N LEU A 500 -6.27 -1.84 -11.05
CA LEU A 500 -7.04 -1.06 -12.03
C LEU A 500 -8.00 -0.08 -11.35
N GLN A 501 -8.55 -0.46 -10.19
CA GLN A 501 -9.39 0.43 -9.39
C GLN A 501 -8.58 1.58 -8.77
N SER A 502 -7.35 1.31 -8.31
CA SER A 502 -6.41 2.35 -7.85
C SER A 502 -6.04 3.29 -8.99
N LEU A 503 -5.60 2.75 -10.14
CA LEU A 503 -5.21 3.55 -11.31
C LEU A 503 -6.33 4.51 -11.75
N LEU A 504 -7.58 4.04 -11.81
CA LEU A 504 -8.73 4.88 -12.18
C LEU A 504 -9.16 5.86 -11.08
N SER A 505 -8.79 5.62 -9.82
CA SER A 505 -9.02 6.54 -8.71
C SER A 505 -7.96 7.65 -8.69
N ASP A 506 -6.68 7.28 -8.82
CA ASP A 506 -5.55 8.18 -9.03
C ASP A 506 -5.79 9.07 -10.26
N ALA A 507 -6.34 8.50 -11.35
CA ALA A 507 -6.60 9.20 -12.60
C ALA A 507 -7.58 10.37 -12.50
N ALA A 508 -8.56 10.29 -11.61
CA ALA A 508 -9.46 11.41 -11.34
C ALA A 508 -8.74 12.57 -10.62
N MET A 509 -7.72 12.27 -9.80
CA MET A 509 -7.02 13.27 -8.98
C MET A 509 -5.81 13.89 -9.69
N LEU A 510 -5.39 13.35 -10.84
CA LEU A 510 -4.15 13.71 -11.52
C LEU A 510 -4.16 15.15 -12.07
N ASN A 511 -3.07 15.91 -11.85
CA ASN A 511 -2.94 17.34 -12.15
C ASN A 511 -2.43 17.63 -13.59
N VAL A 512 -2.98 16.99 -14.62
CA VAL A 512 -2.42 17.13 -16.00
C VAL A 512 -2.72 18.50 -16.65
N PRO A 513 -1.82 19.03 -17.51
CA PRO A 513 -2.03 20.24 -18.29
C PRO A 513 -3.26 20.18 -19.22
N ALA A 514 -3.82 21.34 -19.57
CA ALA A 514 -5.14 21.47 -20.20
C ALA A 514 -5.37 20.59 -21.45
N GLY A 515 -4.41 20.54 -22.37
CA GLY A 515 -4.51 19.73 -23.61
C GLY A 515 -4.58 18.22 -23.35
N SER A 516 -4.11 17.75 -22.19
CA SER A 516 -4.06 16.33 -21.82
C SER A 516 -5.26 15.86 -20.98
N ARG A 517 -6.10 16.79 -20.49
CA ARG A 517 -7.27 16.48 -19.62
C ARG A 517 -8.34 15.66 -20.35
N GLN A 518 -8.71 16.03 -21.58
CA GLN A 518 -9.73 15.30 -22.37
C GLN A 518 -9.29 13.90 -22.81
N PRO A 519 -8.08 13.68 -23.36
CA PRO A 519 -7.57 12.33 -23.64
C PRO A 519 -7.58 11.42 -22.40
N LEU A 520 -7.18 11.95 -21.24
CA LEU A 520 -7.20 11.23 -19.97
C LEU A 520 -8.62 10.83 -19.56
N LEU A 521 -9.58 11.76 -19.59
CA LEU A 521 -10.98 11.46 -19.26
C LEU A 521 -11.60 10.43 -20.23
N ALA A 522 -11.35 10.54 -21.53
CA ALA A 522 -11.83 9.59 -22.54
C ALA A 522 -11.23 8.18 -22.43
N LEU A 523 -10.07 8.05 -21.76
CA LEU A 523 -9.46 6.78 -21.38
C LEU A 523 -10.09 6.23 -20.08
N VAL A 524 -10.28 7.07 -19.07
CA VAL A 524 -10.94 6.70 -17.80
C VAL A 524 -12.38 6.25 -18.04
N GLU A 525 -13.19 7.04 -18.75
CA GLU A 525 -14.59 6.72 -19.08
C GLU A 525 -14.74 5.37 -19.77
N ARG A 526 -13.98 5.14 -20.85
CA ARG A 526 -13.99 3.90 -21.64
C ARG A 526 -13.54 2.68 -20.84
N THR A 527 -12.65 2.87 -19.86
CA THR A 527 -12.25 1.79 -18.94
C THR A 527 -13.37 1.49 -17.95
N LEU A 528 -14.01 2.51 -17.38
CA LEU A 528 -15.15 2.36 -16.47
C LEU A 528 -16.38 1.73 -17.17
N ASP A 529 -16.61 2.04 -18.45
CA ASP A 529 -17.71 1.50 -19.27
C ASP A 529 -17.68 -0.04 -19.43
N VAL A 530 -16.50 -0.67 -19.29
CA VAL A 530 -16.34 -2.13 -19.41
C VAL A 530 -16.18 -2.82 -18.05
N LEU A 531 -15.84 -2.08 -16.99
CA LEU A 531 -15.79 -2.63 -15.64
C LEU A 531 -17.19 -2.90 -15.05
N PRO A 532 -17.35 -3.94 -14.21
CA PRO A 532 -18.62 -4.25 -13.54
C PRO A 532 -18.98 -3.20 -12.49
N GLY A 533 -20.29 -2.96 -12.31
CA GLY A 533 -20.84 -1.87 -11.48
C GLY A 533 -20.35 -1.79 -10.03
N GLU A 534 -19.99 -2.92 -9.43
CA GLU A 534 -19.43 -2.98 -8.07
C GLU A 534 -18.02 -2.36 -7.97
N ARG A 535 -17.25 -2.38 -9.07
CA ARG A 535 -15.83 -1.96 -9.07
C ARG A 535 -15.63 -0.49 -9.46
N ILE A 536 -16.60 0.12 -10.14
CA ILE A 536 -16.50 1.53 -10.59
C ILE A 536 -16.79 2.55 -9.49
N VAL A 537 -17.26 2.12 -8.32
CA VAL A 537 -17.73 3.01 -7.24
C VAL A 537 -16.62 3.93 -6.70
N PRO A 538 -15.43 3.47 -6.26
CA PRO A 538 -14.38 4.38 -5.79
C PRO A 538 -13.84 5.33 -6.88
N PRO A 539 -13.55 4.89 -8.12
CA PRO A 539 -13.21 5.81 -9.21
C PRO A 539 -14.29 6.86 -9.50
N MET A 540 -15.58 6.47 -9.52
CA MET A 540 -16.68 7.43 -9.68
C MET A 540 -16.75 8.44 -8.53
N ARG A 541 -16.43 8.02 -7.31
CA ARG A 541 -16.38 8.91 -6.14
C ARG A 541 -15.27 9.97 -6.29
N GLN A 542 -14.08 9.58 -6.74
CA GLN A 542 -12.97 10.53 -6.98
C GLN A 542 -13.24 11.45 -8.19
N LEU A 543 -13.77 10.90 -9.29
CA LEU A 543 -14.14 11.68 -10.47
C LEU A 543 -15.19 12.74 -10.14
N LEU A 544 -16.12 12.43 -9.24
CA LEU A 544 -17.08 13.40 -8.73
C LEU A 544 -16.41 14.46 -7.84
N LEU A 545 -15.61 14.05 -6.85
CA LEU A 545 -14.91 14.95 -5.93
C LEU A 545 -14.11 16.01 -6.71
N ARG A 546 -13.35 15.57 -7.73
CA ARG A 546 -12.59 16.43 -8.64
C ARG A 546 -13.45 17.45 -9.39
N ALA A 547 -14.67 17.07 -9.79
CA ALA A 547 -15.57 17.92 -10.55
C ALA A 547 -16.26 19.01 -9.71
N PHE A 548 -16.04 19.01 -8.38
CA PHE A 548 -16.39 20.11 -7.46
C PHE A 548 -15.16 20.79 -6.87
N GLN A 549 -14.04 20.06 -6.67
CA GLN A 549 -12.80 20.56 -6.09
C GLN A 549 -11.67 20.61 -7.14
N PRO A 550 -11.49 21.75 -7.84
CA PRO A 550 -10.36 21.95 -8.75
C PRO A 550 -9.03 22.01 -7.97
N PRO A 551 -7.87 21.71 -8.61
CA PRO A 551 -6.59 21.54 -7.90
C PRO A 551 -5.99 22.79 -7.26
N ALA A 552 -6.47 23.99 -7.60
CA ALA A 552 -5.98 25.24 -7.00
C ALA A 552 -7.08 26.32 -7.03
N GLU A 553 -7.12 27.13 -5.96
CA GLU A 553 -8.17 28.15 -5.76
C GLU A 553 -7.99 29.39 -6.66
N ASN A 554 -6.78 29.64 -7.19
CA ASN A 554 -6.42 30.86 -7.92
C ASN A 554 -5.73 30.54 -9.27
N LEU A 555 -6.43 29.84 -10.17
CA LEU A 555 -5.97 29.56 -11.53
C LEU A 555 -6.17 30.79 -12.46
N PRO A 556 -5.36 30.97 -13.52
CA PRO A 556 -5.59 32.01 -14.53
C PRO A 556 -6.94 31.85 -15.26
N GLU A 557 -7.59 32.94 -15.68
CA GLU A 557 -8.87 32.90 -16.41
C GLU A 557 -8.98 31.86 -17.54
N PRO A 558 -8.01 31.72 -18.49
CA PRO A 558 -8.12 30.70 -19.54
C PRO A 558 -8.05 29.27 -18.99
N GLU A 559 -7.35 29.05 -17.88
CA GLU A 559 -7.35 27.76 -17.20
C GLU A 559 -8.65 27.52 -16.42
N GLN A 560 -9.22 28.55 -15.77
CA GLN A 560 -10.53 28.46 -15.13
C GLN A 560 -11.62 28.07 -16.14
N GLN A 561 -11.61 28.67 -17.34
CA GLN A 561 -12.55 28.33 -18.42
C GLN A 561 -12.35 26.89 -18.91
N ALA A 562 -11.10 26.45 -19.08
CA ALA A 562 -10.79 25.06 -19.44
C ALA A 562 -11.23 24.07 -18.34
N TRP A 563 -11.06 24.40 -17.05
CA TRP A 563 -11.55 23.61 -15.93
C TRP A 563 -13.07 23.60 -15.82
N ALA A 564 -13.77 24.70 -16.09
CA ALA A 564 -15.23 24.74 -16.07
C ALA A 564 -15.84 23.78 -17.09
N GLY A 565 -15.33 23.79 -18.33
CA GLY A 565 -15.75 22.83 -19.37
C GLY A 565 -15.40 21.38 -19.01
N PHE A 566 -14.21 21.14 -18.45
CA PHE A 566 -13.78 19.81 -18.03
C PHE A 566 -14.59 19.25 -16.84
N ASN A 567 -14.91 20.10 -15.86
CA ASN A 567 -15.77 19.75 -14.73
C ASN A 567 -17.20 19.42 -15.20
N GLN A 568 -17.73 20.15 -16.20
CA GLN A 568 -19.01 19.80 -16.82
C GLN A 568 -18.96 18.42 -17.48
N GLN A 569 -17.88 18.10 -18.21
CA GLN A 569 -17.67 16.78 -18.81
C GLN A 569 -17.57 15.67 -17.76
N MET A 570 -16.81 15.87 -16.67
CA MET A 570 -16.74 14.90 -15.57
C MET A 570 -18.10 14.68 -14.89
N ARG A 571 -18.89 15.74 -14.63
CA ARG A 571 -20.26 15.61 -14.10
C ARG A 571 -21.18 14.84 -15.06
N GLN A 572 -21.06 15.06 -16.38
CA GLN A 572 -21.81 14.31 -17.40
C GLN A 572 -21.40 12.82 -17.43
N ALA A 573 -20.10 12.52 -17.41
CA ALA A 573 -19.56 11.17 -17.35
C ALA A 573 -20.04 10.40 -16.11
N TRP A 574 -20.04 11.05 -14.95
CA TRP A 574 -20.54 10.47 -13.70
C TRP A 574 -22.05 10.15 -13.79
N LEU A 575 -22.86 11.10 -14.28
CA LEU A 575 -24.30 10.91 -14.50
C LEU A 575 -24.61 9.83 -15.55
N ARG A 576 -23.71 9.61 -16.52
CA ARG A 576 -23.79 8.56 -17.54
C ARG A 576 -23.47 7.17 -16.99
N LEU A 577 -22.52 7.08 -16.05
CA LEU A 577 -22.07 5.82 -15.45
C LEU A 577 -22.95 5.35 -14.28
N LEU A 578 -23.59 6.27 -13.54
CA LEU A 578 -24.40 5.95 -12.35
C LEU A 578 -25.43 4.81 -12.54
N PRO A 579 -26.20 4.72 -13.64
CA PRO A 579 -27.16 3.63 -13.85
C PRO A 579 -26.55 2.22 -13.97
N ARG A 580 -25.21 2.10 -14.07
CA ARG A 580 -24.48 0.82 -14.11
C ARG A 580 -24.07 0.32 -12.72
N VAL A 581 -24.22 1.14 -11.67
CA VAL A 581 -23.86 0.81 -10.28
C VAL A 581 -25.05 0.16 -9.56
N PRO A 582 -24.87 -0.90 -8.74
CA PRO A 582 -25.99 -1.53 -8.04
C PRO A 582 -26.68 -0.58 -7.06
N ALA A 583 -27.94 -0.84 -6.72
CA ALA A 583 -28.83 0.11 -6.05
C ALA A 583 -28.24 0.74 -4.76
N VAL A 584 -27.66 -0.07 -3.87
CA VAL A 584 -27.09 0.39 -2.60
C VAL A 584 -25.91 1.35 -2.81
N GLN A 585 -24.97 0.98 -3.69
CA GLN A 585 -23.79 1.80 -3.97
C GLN A 585 -24.13 3.04 -4.82
N SER A 586 -25.18 2.97 -5.64
CA SER A 586 -25.76 4.15 -6.30
C SER A 586 -26.31 5.14 -5.27
N ALA A 587 -26.90 4.66 -4.17
CA ALA A 587 -27.34 5.53 -3.08
C ALA A 587 -26.16 6.20 -2.36
N ASP A 588 -25.10 5.46 -2.00
CA ASP A 588 -23.89 6.05 -1.39
C ASP A 588 -23.24 7.11 -2.29
N LEU A 589 -23.13 6.86 -3.60
CA LEU A 589 -22.64 7.84 -4.57
C LEU A 589 -23.52 9.08 -4.68
N LEU A 590 -24.85 8.92 -4.66
CA LEU A 590 -25.82 10.03 -4.67
C LEU A 590 -25.78 10.86 -3.37
N VAL A 591 -25.67 10.18 -2.21
CA VAL A 591 -25.51 10.83 -0.90
C VAL A 591 -24.20 11.62 -0.85
N PHE A 592 -23.09 11.01 -1.31
CA PHE A 592 -21.79 11.67 -1.39
C PHE A 592 -21.84 12.90 -2.31
N ALA A 593 -22.61 12.88 -3.41
CA ALA A 593 -22.80 14.04 -4.27
C ALA A 593 -23.41 15.23 -3.52
N ALA A 594 -24.51 15.01 -2.79
CA ALA A 594 -25.18 16.05 -2.01
C ALA A 594 -24.36 16.51 -0.77
N ALA A 595 -23.46 15.67 -0.27
CA ALA A 595 -22.55 16.01 0.83
C ALA A 595 -21.30 16.80 0.38
N VAL A 596 -20.86 16.65 -0.87
CA VAL A 596 -19.77 17.44 -1.47
C VAL A 596 -20.27 18.78 -2.01
N ASP A 597 -21.45 18.79 -2.63
CA ASP A 597 -22.10 20.01 -3.13
C ASP A 597 -23.61 19.99 -2.84
N PRO A 598 -24.12 20.83 -1.92
CA PRO A 598 -25.55 20.97 -1.66
C PRO A 598 -26.39 21.35 -2.89
N GLU A 599 -25.82 22.01 -3.91
CA GLU A 599 -26.53 22.32 -5.16
C GLU A 599 -26.85 21.06 -5.99
N MET A 600 -26.23 19.91 -5.69
CA MET A 600 -26.58 18.63 -6.29
C MET A 600 -27.84 17.99 -5.70
N LEU A 601 -28.38 18.49 -4.57
CA LEU A 601 -29.54 17.88 -3.91
C LEU A 601 -30.78 17.73 -4.82
N PRO A 602 -31.17 18.72 -5.66
CA PRO A 602 -32.23 18.55 -6.66
C PRO A 602 -31.94 17.42 -7.68
N VAL A 603 -30.69 17.29 -8.13
CA VAL A 603 -30.27 16.25 -9.07
C VAL A 603 -30.35 14.87 -8.39
N VAL A 604 -29.91 14.79 -7.12
CA VAL A 604 -29.95 13.57 -6.32
C VAL A 604 -31.38 13.11 -6.09
N LEU A 605 -32.27 14.00 -5.66
CA LEU A 605 -33.69 13.71 -5.48
C LEU A 605 -34.37 13.30 -6.79
N SER A 606 -34.02 13.94 -7.92
CA SER A 606 -34.49 13.52 -9.25
C SER A 606 -34.05 12.10 -9.62
N ARG A 607 -32.81 11.70 -9.31
CA ARG A 607 -32.32 10.34 -9.56
C ARG A 607 -32.96 9.29 -8.64
N LEU A 608 -33.21 9.62 -7.37
CA LEU A 608 -33.97 8.75 -6.45
C LEU A 608 -35.45 8.62 -6.87
N ALA A 609 -36.05 9.69 -7.42
CA ALA A 609 -37.42 9.67 -7.92
C ALA A 609 -37.60 8.82 -9.18
N ALA A 610 -36.60 8.83 -10.08
CA ALA A 610 -36.68 8.19 -11.40
C ALA A 610 -36.50 6.65 -11.41
N VAL A 611 -36.19 6.02 -10.28
CA VAL A 611 -36.03 4.55 -10.19
C VAL A 611 -37.30 3.82 -9.72
N ALA A 612 -37.38 2.52 -10.04
CA ALA A 612 -38.51 1.68 -9.65
C ALA A 612 -38.69 1.62 -8.12
N PRO A 613 -39.92 1.44 -7.59
CA PRO A 613 -40.19 1.55 -6.15
C PRO A 613 -39.37 0.61 -5.25
N GLU A 614 -39.07 -0.61 -5.74
CA GLU A 614 -38.23 -1.59 -5.04
C GLU A 614 -36.76 -1.18 -5.02
N THR A 615 -36.24 -0.66 -6.14
CA THR A 615 -34.89 -0.09 -6.25
C THR A 615 -34.74 1.11 -5.31
N HIS A 616 -35.73 2.01 -5.26
CA HIS A 616 -35.77 3.12 -4.32
C HIS A 616 -35.75 2.66 -2.85
N ARG A 617 -36.51 1.61 -2.51
CA ARG A 617 -36.53 1.03 -1.17
C ARG A 617 -35.15 0.45 -0.80
N ALA A 618 -34.52 -0.28 -1.73
CA ALA A 618 -33.18 -0.83 -1.57
C ALA A 618 -32.09 0.26 -1.47
N MET A 619 -32.25 1.38 -2.19
CA MET A 619 -31.40 2.57 -2.07
C MET A 619 -31.47 3.15 -0.65
N LEU A 620 -32.66 3.55 -0.19
CA LEU A 620 -32.82 4.20 1.13
C LEU A 620 -32.48 3.28 2.32
N ALA A 621 -32.69 1.97 2.20
CA ALA A 621 -32.28 0.99 3.19
C ALA A 621 -30.76 0.66 3.16
N GLY A 622 -30.08 1.01 2.05
CA GLY A 622 -28.65 0.80 1.86
C GLY A 622 -27.75 1.92 2.38
N ILE A 623 -28.31 3.10 2.69
CA ILE A 623 -27.55 4.23 3.24
C ILE A 623 -27.27 3.95 4.72
N GLY A 624 -26.03 3.61 5.04
CA GLY A 624 -25.56 3.39 6.42
C GLY A 624 -25.22 4.68 7.16
N GLU A 625 -24.94 4.56 8.47
CA GLU A 625 -24.40 5.66 9.27
C GLU A 625 -22.88 5.80 9.06
N PRO A 626 -22.31 7.02 9.07
CA PRO A 626 -22.96 8.32 9.34
C PRO A 626 -23.59 8.99 8.11
N GLN A 627 -23.48 8.42 6.90
CA GLN A 627 -24.02 9.02 5.68
C GLN A 627 -25.54 9.30 5.75
N ARG A 628 -26.29 8.44 6.45
CA ARG A 628 -27.73 8.54 6.63
C ARG A 628 -28.14 9.77 7.43
N GLU A 629 -27.56 10.01 8.62
CA GLU A 629 -27.78 11.26 9.37
C GLU A 629 -27.40 12.50 8.54
N VAL A 630 -26.22 12.49 7.89
CA VAL A 630 -25.72 13.63 7.10
C VAL A 630 -26.67 13.98 5.94
N PHE A 631 -27.15 12.99 5.18
CA PHE A 631 -28.05 13.22 4.05
C PHE A 631 -29.45 13.66 4.49
N ALA A 632 -29.97 13.07 5.58
CA ALA A 632 -31.25 13.48 6.14
C ALA A 632 -31.21 14.92 6.65
N ASN A 633 -30.15 15.31 7.36
CA ASN A 633 -29.94 16.69 7.80
C ASN A 633 -29.76 17.65 6.62
N ALA A 634 -29.07 17.26 5.54
CA ALA A 634 -28.96 18.07 4.32
C ALA A 634 -30.33 18.33 3.65
N ILE A 635 -31.19 17.32 3.55
CA ILE A 635 -32.58 17.48 3.06
C ILE A 635 -33.36 18.46 3.94
N VAL A 636 -33.31 18.28 5.26
CA VAL A 636 -34.04 19.13 6.21
C VAL A 636 -33.55 20.58 6.17
N HIS A 637 -32.24 20.81 6.12
CA HIS A 637 -31.67 22.16 6.03
C HIS A 637 -31.94 22.86 4.71
N ALA A 638 -32.12 22.13 3.60
CA ALA A 638 -32.54 22.73 2.32
C ALA A 638 -34.05 23.09 2.32
N TRP A 639 -34.91 22.27 2.93
CA TRP A 639 -36.36 22.47 2.89
C TRP A 639 -36.91 23.47 3.92
N MET A 640 -36.35 23.52 5.13
CA MET A 640 -36.88 24.36 6.21
C MET A 640 -36.80 25.89 5.97
N PRO A 641 -35.71 26.48 5.44
CA PRO A 641 -35.58 27.94 5.34
C PRO A 641 -36.24 28.56 4.10
N ALA A 642 -36.49 27.79 3.03
CA ALA A 642 -36.95 28.29 1.73
C ALA A 642 -38.03 27.40 1.07
N PRO A 643 -39.20 27.19 1.72
CA PRO A 643 -40.19 26.20 1.28
C PRO A 643 -40.82 26.46 -0.10
N GLU A 644 -40.78 27.71 -0.60
CA GLU A 644 -41.28 28.04 -1.93
C GLU A 644 -40.25 27.77 -3.05
N ALA A 645 -38.96 28.04 -2.81
CA ALA A 645 -37.90 27.62 -3.74
C ALA A 645 -37.82 26.09 -3.83
N ALA A 646 -38.00 25.40 -2.70
CA ALA A 646 -38.11 23.96 -2.64
C ALA A 646 -39.35 23.41 -3.40
N TYR A 647 -40.45 24.18 -3.48
CA TYR A 647 -41.63 23.82 -4.28
C TYR A 647 -41.38 23.93 -5.79
N GLU A 648 -40.68 24.98 -6.25
CA GLU A 648 -40.27 25.09 -7.66
C GLU A 648 -39.35 23.93 -8.07
N VAL A 649 -38.41 23.54 -7.22
CA VAL A 649 -37.56 22.36 -7.42
C VAL A 649 -38.39 21.07 -7.56
N LEU A 650 -39.37 20.84 -6.69
CA LEU A 650 -40.26 19.66 -6.81
C LEU A 650 -41.05 19.66 -8.13
N HIS A 651 -41.56 20.82 -8.55
CA HIS A 651 -42.24 20.95 -9.84
C HIS A 651 -41.31 20.65 -11.03
N GLN A 652 -40.07 21.15 -11.00
CA GLN A 652 -39.07 20.87 -12.04
C GLN A 652 -38.70 19.38 -12.10
N ILE A 653 -38.46 18.74 -10.95
CA ILE A 653 -38.11 17.31 -10.88
C ILE A 653 -39.25 16.43 -11.44
N LEU A 654 -40.50 16.74 -11.09
CA LEU A 654 -41.67 15.94 -11.47
C LEU A 654 -42.08 16.16 -12.92
N SER A 655 -42.10 17.40 -13.40
CA SER A 655 -42.44 17.71 -14.80
C SER A 655 -41.38 17.20 -15.79
N ALA A 656 -40.15 16.97 -15.34
CA ALA A 656 -39.10 16.32 -16.13
C ALA A 656 -39.26 14.79 -16.28
N GLN A 657 -40.13 14.13 -15.49
CA GLN A 657 -40.37 12.68 -15.62
C GLN A 657 -41.36 12.36 -16.75
N PRO A 658 -41.21 11.23 -17.46
CA PRO A 658 -42.23 10.73 -18.39
C PRO A 658 -43.61 10.62 -17.71
N PRO A 659 -44.73 11.00 -18.36
CA PRO A 659 -46.05 11.04 -17.71
C PRO A 659 -46.44 9.75 -16.98
N ALA A 660 -46.14 8.58 -17.58
CA ALA A 660 -46.41 7.26 -16.98
C ALA A 660 -45.57 6.94 -15.71
N GLN A 661 -44.60 7.77 -15.36
CA GLN A 661 -43.70 7.62 -14.21
C GLN A 661 -43.85 8.74 -13.17
N GLN A 662 -44.56 9.84 -13.48
CA GLN A 662 -44.72 11.00 -12.58
C GLN A 662 -45.33 10.61 -11.23
N ALA A 663 -46.36 9.77 -11.24
CA ALA A 663 -47.00 9.26 -10.02
C ALA A 663 -46.06 8.41 -9.13
N THR A 664 -45.25 7.54 -9.73
CA THR A 664 -44.25 6.74 -8.99
C THR A 664 -43.09 7.60 -8.48
N ALA A 665 -42.68 8.61 -9.25
CA ALA A 665 -41.66 9.56 -8.86
C ALA A 665 -42.12 10.43 -7.68
N ALA A 666 -43.37 10.90 -7.68
CA ALA A 666 -43.97 11.60 -6.56
C ALA A 666 -44.00 10.75 -5.28
N ALA A 667 -44.38 9.47 -5.38
CA ALA A 667 -44.36 8.56 -4.23
C ALA A 667 -42.93 8.28 -3.71
N SER A 668 -41.92 8.18 -4.58
CA SER A 668 -40.51 8.04 -4.17
C SER A 668 -39.95 9.33 -3.54
N LEU A 669 -40.29 10.51 -4.06
CA LEU A 669 -39.92 11.79 -3.43
C LEU A 669 -40.55 11.94 -2.04
N ALA A 670 -41.87 11.72 -1.92
CA ALA A 670 -42.56 11.73 -0.64
C ALA A 670 -41.91 10.74 0.35
N ALA A 671 -41.60 9.53 -0.11
CA ALA A 671 -40.90 8.52 0.69
C ALA A 671 -39.49 8.95 1.12
N THR A 672 -38.78 9.76 0.32
CA THR A 672 -37.48 10.31 0.69
C THR A 672 -37.59 11.34 1.81
N PHE A 673 -38.63 12.20 1.80
CA PHE A 673 -38.89 13.13 2.92
C PHE A 673 -39.34 12.39 4.20
N ALA A 674 -40.20 11.37 4.07
CA ALA A 674 -40.62 10.54 5.19
C ALA A 674 -39.45 9.73 5.80
N TRP A 675 -38.51 9.26 4.97
CA TRP A 675 -37.26 8.66 5.41
C TRP A 675 -36.38 9.69 6.15
N ALA A 676 -36.19 10.88 5.59
CA ALA A 676 -35.37 11.94 6.19
C ALA A 676 -35.89 12.36 7.58
N ALA A 677 -37.21 12.45 7.74
CA ALA A 677 -37.86 12.68 9.04
C ALA A 677 -37.48 11.65 10.12
N SER A 678 -37.20 10.40 9.72
CA SER A 678 -36.82 9.30 10.61
C SER A 678 -35.31 9.10 10.78
N ALA A 679 -34.50 9.88 10.06
CA ALA A 679 -33.06 9.70 9.93
C ALA A 679 -32.25 10.94 10.32
N ALA A 680 -32.86 12.13 10.34
CA ALA A 680 -32.27 13.37 10.81
C ALA A 680 -32.09 13.36 12.34
N ALA A 681 -30.96 13.87 12.82
CA ALA A 681 -30.65 14.00 14.24
C ALA A 681 -29.96 15.34 14.53
N GLY A 682 -29.93 15.73 15.81
CA GLY A 682 -29.44 17.06 16.25
C GLY A 682 -30.47 18.19 16.20
N MET A 683 -31.66 17.96 15.62
CA MET A 683 -32.79 18.91 15.59
C MET A 683 -34.02 18.37 16.35
N PRO A 684 -34.93 19.23 16.84
CA PRO A 684 -36.13 18.79 17.55
C PRO A 684 -37.08 18.01 16.62
N HIS A 685 -37.25 16.72 16.93
CA HIS A 685 -37.95 15.73 16.10
C HIS A 685 -39.36 16.16 15.66
N GLU A 686 -40.12 16.85 16.51
CA GLU A 686 -41.48 17.33 16.16
C GLU A 686 -41.45 18.37 15.03
N ALA A 687 -40.49 19.30 15.06
CA ALA A 687 -40.35 20.33 14.03
C ALA A 687 -39.87 19.74 12.70
N VAL A 688 -38.93 18.79 12.75
CA VAL A 688 -38.42 18.07 11.56
C VAL A 688 -39.52 17.22 10.94
N SER A 689 -40.25 16.43 11.75
CA SER A 689 -41.36 15.60 11.28
C SER A 689 -42.46 16.44 10.63
N SER A 690 -42.83 17.56 11.25
CA SER A 690 -43.83 18.50 10.72
C SER A 690 -43.39 19.13 9.38
N ALA A 691 -42.12 19.58 9.29
CA ALA A 691 -41.57 20.14 8.06
C ALA A 691 -41.50 19.11 6.91
N MET A 692 -41.14 17.86 7.21
CA MET A 692 -41.07 16.78 6.21
C MET A 692 -42.44 16.24 5.81
N GLU A 693 -43.42 16.19 6.72
CA GLU A 693 -44.82 15.88 6.40
C GLU A 693 -45.43 16.96 5.49
N ALA A 694 -45.14 18.24 5.77
CA ALA A 694 -45.49 19.35 4.89
C ALA A 694 -44.80 19.25 3.51
N ALA A 695 -43.53 18.86 3.45
CA ALA A 695 -42.81 18.62 2.20
C ALA A 695 -43.44 17.48 1.38
N ALA A 696 -43.70 16.33 2.00
CA ALA A 696 -44.38 15.19 1.35
C ALA A 696 -45.81 15.56 0.88
N THR A 697 -46.53 16.39 1.64
CA THR A 697 -47.83 16.94 1.24
C THR A 697 -47.71 17.89 0.04
N ARG A 698 -46.65 18.71 -0.02
CA ARG A 698 -46.37 19.61 -1.16
C ARG A 698 -46.05 18.84 -2.44
N VAL A 699 -45.35 17.71 -2.37
CA VAL A 699 -45.10 16.81 -3.52
C VAL A 699 -46.41 16.41 -4.22
N LEU A 700 -47.46 16.11 -3.45
CA LEU A 700 -48.78 15.74 -4.00
C LEU A 700 -49.51 16.94 -4.64
N SER A 701 -49.39 18.15 -4.07
CA SER A 701 -50.00 19.37 -4.65
C SER A 701 -49.41 19.82 -5.99
N VAL A 702 -48.24 19.29 -6.37
CA VAL A 702 -47.59 19.54 -7.65
C VAL A 702 -48.16 18.65 -8.78
N MET A 703 -48.90 17.58 -8.45
CA MET A 703 -49.39 16.63 -9.45
C MET A 703 -50.60 17.15 -10.24
N PRO A 704 -50.64 16.98 -11.58
CA PRO A 704 -51.83 17.24 -12.36
C PRO A 704 -52.95 16.25 -11.97
N SER A 705 -54.20 16.67 -12.15
CA SER A 705 -55.36 15.99 -11.55
C SER A 705 -55.66 14.59 -12.09
N ASP A 706 -55.06 14.20 -13.22
CA ASP A 706 -55.06 12.84 -13.77
C ASP A 706 -54.02 11.93 -13.10
N GLN A 707 -52.85 12.47 -12.74
CA GLN A 707 -51.76 11.73 -12.06
C GLN A 707 -51.90 11.70 -10.54
N LEU A 708 -52.68 12.61 -9.95
CA LEU A 708 -52.89 12.72 -8.50
C LEU A 708 -53.41 11.41 -7.88
N VAL A 709 -54.34 10.71 -8.53
CA VAL A 709 -54.89 9.45 -7.99
C VAL A 709 -53.86 8.31 -8.03
N PRO A 710 -53.17 8.03 -9.15
CA PRO A 710 -52.03 7.12 -9.15
C PRO A 710 -50.94 7.48 -8.13
N ALA A 711 -50.64 8.77 -7.93
CA ALA A 711 -49.63 9.23 -6.97
C ALA A 711 -50.05 8.91 -5.51
N LEU A 712 -51.29 9.25 -5.15
CA LEU A 712 -51.87 8.90 -3.84
C LEU A 712 -51.90 7.37 -3.64
N ALA A 713 -52.27 6.59 -4.65
CA ALA A 713 -52.26 5.13 -4.58
C ALA A 713 -50.84 4.60 -4.34
N ALA A 714 -49.83 5.14 -5.03
CA ALA A 714 -48.43 4.75 -4.86
C ALA A 714 -47.88 5.15 -3.47
N CYS A 715 -48.26 6.31 -2.92
CA CYS A 715 -47.90 6.70 -1.55
C CYS A 715 -48.49 5.76 -0.49
N ILE A 716 -49.76 5.34 -0.62
CA ILE A 716 -50.40 4.47 0.40
C ILE A 716 -50.03 2.98 0.19
N ARG A 717 -49.37 2.62 -0.92
CA ARG A 717 -48.70 1.32 -1.13
C ARG A 717 -47.28 1.26 -0.50
N ARG A 718 -46.80 2.34 0.13
CA ARG A 718 -45.50 2.42 0.84
C ARG A 718 -45.69 2.30 2.35
N ASP A 719 -46.06 1.10 2.81
CA ASP A 719 -46.27 0.82 4.23
C ASP A 719 -44.99 0.88 5.07
N GLU A 720 -43.81 0.90 4.43
CA GLU A 720 -42.50 1.10 5.09
C GLU A 720 -42.35 2.45 5.83
N PHE A 721 -43.17 3.47 5.55
CA PHE A 721 -43.07 4.80 6.17
C PHE A 721 -44.45 5.31 6.68
N PRO A 722 -44.71 5.31 8.00
CA PRO A 722 -46.01 5.73 8.57
C PRO A 722 -46.46 7.15 8.23
N LEU A 723 -45.52 8.05 7.91
CA LEU A 723 -45.80 9.43 7.50
C LEU A 723 -46.43 9.54 6.09
N LEU A 724 -46.30 8.51 5.23
CA LEU A 724 -46.83 8.57 3.86
C LEU A 724 -48.35 8.42 3.78
N PRO A 725 -48.98 7.46 4.49
CA PRO A 725 -50.42 7.51 4.72
C PRO A 725 -50.86 8.85 5.31
N ALA A 726 -50.18 9.37 6.35
CA ALA A 726 -50.55 10.63 6.99
C ALA A 726 -50.58 11.82 5.99
N ALA A 727 -49.49 12.04 5.25
CA ALA A 727 -49.39 13.09 4.25
C ALA A 727 -50.38 12.93 3.08
N ALA A 728 -50.61 11.69 2.60
CA ALA A 728 -51.59 11.42 1.55
C ALA A 728 -53.03 11.70 2.00
N LEU A 729 -53.38 11.31 3.22
CA LEU A 729 -54.68 11.61 3.82
C LEU A 729 -54.83 13.10 4.15
N LEU A 730 -53.77 13.78 4.61
CA LEU A 730 -53.78 15.22 4.87
C LEU A 730 -53.96 16.02 3.57
N HIS A 731 -53.30 15.61 2.48
CA HIS A 731 -53.51 16.19 1.15
C HIS A 731 -54.97 16.03 0.69
N LEU A 732 -55.54 14.82 0.80
CA LEU A 732 -56.94 14.55 0.45
C LEU A 732 -57.94 15.47 1.19
N ARG A 733 -57.67 15.85 2.44
CA ARG A 733 -58.55 16.77 3.22
C ARG A 733 -58.57 18.20 2.69
N ASN A 734 -57.52 18.59 1.97
CA ASN A 734 -57.29 19.94 1.48
C ASN A 734 -57.72 20.13 0.02
N LEU A 735 -58.14 19.05 -0.66
CA LEU A 735 -58.81 19.11 -1.95
C LEU A 735 -60.24 19.67 -1.81
N GLY A 736 -60.79 20.20 -2.90
CA GLY A 736 -62.22 20.51 -2.98
C GLY A 736 -63.05 19.24 -2.93
N LEU A 737 -64.24 19.28 -2.33
CA LEU A 737 -65.12 18.11 -2.10
C LEU A 737 -65.43 17.26 -3.36
N ALA A 738 -65.36 17.86 -4.56
CA ALA A 738 -65.53 17.15 -5.83
C ALA A 738 -64.26 16.36 -6.22
N ASP A 739 -63.09 16.94 -6.02
CA ASP A 739 -61.80 16.33 -6.33
C ASP A 739 -61.43 15.27 -5.28
N GLU A 740 -61.72 15.54 -4.00
CA GLU A 740 -61.68 14.56 -2.92
C GLU A 740 -62.58 13.35 -3.23
N GLY A 741 -63.83 13.58 -3.64
CA GLY A 741 -64.75 12.50 -4.02
C GLY A 741 -64.29 11.66 -5.19
N ARG A 742 -63.82 12.29 -6.27
CA ARG A 742 -63.29 11.58 -7.46
C ARG A 742 -62.01 10.82 -7.13
N ALA A 743 -61.10 11.40 -6.32
CA ALA A 743 -59.89 10.72 -5.90
C ALA A 743 -60.19 9.51 -5.02
N LEU A 744 -61.07 9.63 -4.03
CA LEU A 744 -61.45 8.51 -3.15
C LEU A 744 -62.17 7.38 -3.90
N ALA A 745 -63.03 7.71 -4.88
CA ALA A 745 -63.66 6.70 -5.74
C ALA A 745 -62.61 5.91 -6.54
N ALA A 746 -61.72 6.61 -7.24
CA ALA A 746 -60.72 5.98 -8.09
C ALA A 746 -59.60 5.28 -7.29
N LEU A 747 -59.26 5.76 -6.09
CA LEU A 747 -58.43 5.01 -5.13
C LEU A 747 -59.11 3.70 -4.73
N THR A 748 -60.42 3.72 -4.43
CA THR A 748 -61.16 2.51 -4.07
C THR A 748 -61.16 1.50 -5.22
N ASP A 749 -61.46 1.93 -6.43
CA ASP A 749 -61.50 1.05 -7.60
C ASP A 749 -60.09 0.49 -7.95
N THR A 750 -59.04 1.33 -7.95
CA THR A 750 -57.65 0.92 -8.31
C THR A 750 -56.91 0.11 -7.24
N LEU A 751 -57.36 0.13 -5.98
CA LEU A 751 -56.73 -0.60 -4.87
C LEU A 751 -57.60 -1.77 -4.36
N SER A 752 -58.78 -1.94 -4.93
CA SER A 752 -59.80 -2.94 -4.55
C SER A 752 -59.30 -4.38 -4.45
N ALA A 753 -58.33 -4.77 -5.29
CA ALA A 753 -57.84 -6.14 -5.46
C ALA A 753 -56.39 -6.39 -4.98
N GLU A 754 -55.55 -5.36 -4.85
CA GLU A 754 -54.09 -5.55 -4.72
C GLU A 754 -53.50 -5.21 -3.33
N ALA A 755 -54.17 -4.39 -2.51
CA ALA A 755 -53.56 -3.88 -1.25
C ALA A 755 -54.58 -3.72 -0.09
N PRO A 756 -54.78 -4.75 0.75
CA PRO A 756 -55.70 -4.70 1.89
C PRO A 756 -55.43 -3.57 2.92
N PRO A 757 -54.18 -3.23 3.31
CA PRO A 757 -53.93 -2.15 4.27
C PRO A 757 -54.32 -0.78 3.72
N THR A 758 -54.00 -0.54 2.44
CA THR A 758 -54.34 0.69 1.72
C THR A 758 -55.85 0.90 1.65
N ARG A 759 -56.62 -0.18 1.43
CA ARG A 759 -58.09 -0.15 1.51
C ARG A 759 -58.56 0.24 2.91
N ALA A 760 -58.02 -0.36 3.98
CA ALA A 760 -58.40 -0.01 5.35
C ALA A 760 -58.12 1.48 5.69
N LEU A 761 -57.00 2.03 5.22
CA LEU A 761 -56.66 3.46 5.39
C LEU A 761 -57.61 4.39 4.63
N ALA A 762 -57.94 4.10 3.38
CA ALA A 762 -58.92 4.87 2.61
C ALA A 762 -60.32 4.84 3.25
N PHE A 763 -60.72 3.69 3.82
CA PHE A 763 -61.98 3.56 4.55
C PHE A 763 -61.97 4.29 5.91
N ALA A 764 -60.89 4.22 6.67
CA ALA A 764 -60.73 4.97 7.91
C ALA A 764 -60.77 6.50 7.66
N PHE A 765 -60.20 6.94 6.55
CA PHE A 765 -60.28 8.32 6.09
C PHE A 765 -61.72 8.76 5.77
N VAL A 766 -62.44 7.97 4.97
CA VAL A 766 -63.85 8.20 4.68
C VAL A 766 -64.64 8.29 5.99
N MET A 767 -64.48 7.33 6.91
CA MET A 767 -65.14 7.36 8.23
C MET A 767 -64.83 8.62 9.05
N ALA A 768 -63.58 9.09 9.07
CA ALA A 768 -63.20 10.33 9.74
C ALA A 768 -63.85 11.57 9.10
N ARG A 769 -63.98 11.60 7.76
CA ARG A 769 -64.69 12.66 7.04
C ARG A 769 -66.21 12.57 7.21
N LEU A 770 -66.80 11.37 7.28
CA LEU A 770 -68.22 11.19 7.62
C LEU A 770 -68.50 11.78 9.00
N ALA A 771 -67.69 11.44 10.02
CA ALA A 771 -67.83 12.00 11.37
C ALA A 771 -67.72 13.53 11.38
N ALA A 772 -66.79 14.11 10.62
CA ALA A 772 -66.65 15.57 10.50
C ALA A 772 -67.82 16.24 9.75
N CYS A 773 -68.34 15.65 8.67
CA CYS A 773 -69.52 16.17 7.97
C CYS A 773 -70.78 16.10 8.84
N VAL A 774 -70.90 15.09 9.71
CA VAL A 774 -72.02 14.97 10.67
C VAL A 774 -71.94 16.01 11.80
N ALA A 775 -70.77 16.60 12.05
CA ALA A 775 -70.60 17.64 13.06
C ALA A 775 -71.10 19.03 12.62
N ASP A 776 -71.10 19.36 11.31
CA ASP A 776 -71.52 20.70 10.84
C ASP A 776 -71.98 20.82 9.36
N GLN A 777 -71.80 19.83 8.48
CA GLN A 777 -72.11 19.95 7.04
C GLN A 777 -72.59 18.65 6.36
N ALA A 778 -73.85 18.27 6.58
CA ALA A 778 -74.46 17.09 5.96
C ALA A 778 -74.48 17.13 4.41
N ASP A 779 -74.68 18.32 3.81
CA ASP A 779 -74.66 18.52 2.36
C ASP A 779 -73.29 18.29 1.70
N GLY A 780 -72.20 18.22 2.48
CA GLY A 780 -70.88 17.86 1.95
C GLY A 780 -70.88 16.42 1.43
N PHE A 781 -71.24 15.47 2.29
CA PHE A 781 -71.28 14.05 1.94
C PHE A 781 -72.27 13.72 0.82
N ALA A 782 -73.46 14.31 0.85
CA ALA A 782 -74.48 14.07 -0.17
C ALA A 782 -74.10 14.56 -1.58
N ARG A 783 -73.08 15.44 -1.70
CA ARG A 783 -72.47 15.84 -2.99
C ARG A 783 -71.29 14.94 -3.37
N LEU A 784 -70.51 14.50 -2.39
CA LEU A 784 -69.35 13.62 -2.56
C LEU A 784 -69.79 12.21 -3.02
N ALA A 785 -70.84 11.64 -2.40
CA ALA A 785 -71.42 10.35 -2.76
C ALA A 785 -71.95 10.29 -4.22
N ARG A 786 -72.43 11.41 -4.78
CA ARG A 786 -72.92 11.48 -6.17
C ARG A 786 -71.82 11.38 -7.23
N GLN A 787 -70.55 11.53 -6.84
CA GLN A 787 -69.39 11.50 -7.73
C GLN A 787 -68.60 10.18 -7.63
N LEU A 788 -69.06 9.23 -6.81
CA LEU A 788 -68.50 7.89 -6.74
C LEU A 788 -68.90 7.07 -7.96
N SER A 789 -68.05 6.13 -8.39
CA SER A 789 -68.49 5.09 -9.32
C SER A 789 -69.51 4.17 -8.63
N PRO A 790 -70.46 3.54 -9.35
CA PRO A 790 -71.38 2.57 -8.74
C PRO A 790 -70.66 1.40 -8.07
N ASN A 791 -69.48 1.00 -8.57
CA ASN A 791 -68.67 -0.06 -7.99
C ASN A 791 -67.98 0.39 -6.69
N ALA A 792 -67.40 1.59 -6.66
CA ALA A 792 -66.82 2.18 -5.45
C ALA A 792 -67.90 2.38 -4.38
N ALA A 793 -69.07 2.93 -4.75
CA ALA A 793 -70.20 3.11 -3.84
C ALA A 793 -70.71 1.75 -3.30
N HIS A 794 -70.86 0.71 -4.12
CA HIS A 794 -71.26 -0.62 -3.63
C HIS A 794 -70.21 -1.22 -2.68
N THR A 795 -68.93 -1.06 -3.01
CA THR A 795 -67.79 -1.47 -2.16
C THR A 795 -67.80 -0.74 -0.82
N TRP A 796 -68.15 0.56 -0.82
CA TRP A 796 -68.27 1.38 0.39
C TRP A 796 -69.45 0.94 1.26
N ALA A 797 -70.64 0.78 0.68
CA ALA A 797 -71.83 0.34 1.42
C ALA A 797 -71.60 -1.00 2.15
N GLN A 798 -71.01 -2.00 1.46
CA GLN A 798 -70.71 -3.30 2.06
C GLN A 798 -69.80 -3.21 3.30
N GLN A 799 -68.73 -2.41 3.26
CA GLN A 799 -67.80 -2.32 4.39
C GLN A 799 -68.23 -1.35 5.48
N LEU A 800 -69.00 -0.30 5.16
CA LEU A 800 -69.70 0.51 6.16
C LEU A 800 -70.69 -0.36 6.94
N GLN A 801 -71.43 -1.23 6.26
CA GLN A 801 -72.32 -2.20 6.89
C GLN A 801 -71.55 -3.23 7.74
N ALA A 802 -70.45 -3.80 7.24
CA ALA A 802 -69.64 -4.74 8.01
C ALA A 802 -69.03 -4.12 9.28
N GLY A 803 -68.52 -2.88 9.19
CA GLY A 803 -68.00 -2.14 10.34
C GLY A 803 -69.08 -1.74 11.35
N LEU A 804 -70.29 -1.43 10.88
CA LEU A 804 -71.48 -1.26 11.73
C LEU A 804 -71.83 -2.57 12.46
N ASP A 805 -71.86 -3.71 11.75
CA ASP A 805 -72.17 -5.01 12.33
C ASP A 805 -71.11 -5.46 13.36
N GLU A 806 -69.83 -5.15 13.14
CA GLU A 806 -68.75 -5.44 14.09
C GLU A 806 -68.77 -4.52 15.31
N ALA A 807 -69.01 -3.22 15.14
CA ALA A 807 -69.21 -2.29 16.25
C ALA A 807 -70.47 -2.63 17.08
N LEU A 808 -71.56 -3.04 16.42
CA LEU A 808 -72.78 -3.54 17.08
C LEU A 808 -72.50 -4.84 17.83
N ARG A 809 -71.73 -5.78 17.27
CA ARG A 809 -71.30 -7.00 17.98
C ARG A 809 -70.46 -6.68 19.23
N LEU A 810 -69.52 -5.73 19.13
CA LEU A 810 -68.72 -5.31 20.28
C LEU A 810 -69.58 -4.64 21.38
N GLN A 811 -70.55 -3.80 21.02
CA GLN A 811 -71.50 -3.22 21.98
C GLN A 811 -72.45 -4.29 22.59
N LEU A 812 -72.93 -5.23 21.79
CA LEU A 812 -73.77 -6.35 22.25
C LEU A 812 -73.00 -7.34 23.15
N ALA A 813 -71.67 -7.45 22.99
CA ALA A 813 -70.81 -8.27 23.83
C ALA A 813 -70.38 -7.57 25.15
N SER A 814 -70.60 -6.25 25.28
CA SER A 814 -70.05 -5.43 26.38
C SER A 814 -71.09 -4.76 27.28
N GLY A 815 -72.34 -5.24 27.30
CA GLY A 815 -73.38 -4.69 28.19
C GLY A 815 -74.47 -5.69 28.63
N PRO A 816 -74.73 -5.85 29.94
CA PRO A 816 -75.99 -6.42 30.41
C PRO A 816 -77.16 -5.45 30.15
N ARG A 817 -78.39 -5.98 30.12
CA ARG A 817 -79.64 -5.26 29.82
C ARG A 817 -80.80 -5.81 30.67
N PRO A 818 -81.95 -5.11 30.78
CA PRO A 818 -82.26 -3.75 30.30
C PRO A 818 -82.84 -2.82 31.39
N ASP A 819 -83.11 -1.56 31.04
CA ASP A 819 -84.49 -1.02 31.11
C ASP A 819 -84.68 0.16 30.12
N LEU A 820 -85.92 0.57 29.88
CA LEU A 820 -86.36 1.57 28.87
C LEU A 820 -87.23 2.64 29.58
N ALA A 821 -87.36 3.92 29.20
CA ALA A 821 -86.97 4.76 28.05
C ALA A 821 -86.86 6.25 28.54
N PRO A 822 -86.75 7.34 27.72
CA PRO A 822 -86.63 7.44 26.26
C PRO A 822 -85.52 8.40 25.70
N VAL A 823 -85.22 8.20 24.40
CA VAL A 823 -85.04 9.18 23.28
C VAL A 823 -85.10 10.70 23.66
N ASP A 824 -84.23 11.62 23.21
CA ASP A 824 -83.11 11.62 22.23
C ASP A 824 -81.99 12.58 22.74
N THR A 825 -80.71 12.48 22.36
CA THR A 825 -80.12 12.86 21.06
C THR A 825 -78.66 12.34 20.98
N HIS A 826 -77.97 12.56 19.85
CA HIS A 826 -76.53 12.25 19.66
C HIS A 826 -76.17 10.75 19.68
N ASN A 827 -77.01 9.91 19.05
CA ASN A 827 -76.61 8.57 18.63
C ASN A 827 -75.91 8.64 17.24
N PRO A 828 -74.57 8.55 17.14
CA PRO A 828 -73.85 8.73 15.86
C PRO A 828 -74.17 7.63 14.83
N TYR A 829 -74.67 6.47 15.28
CA TYR A 829 -74.99 5.34 14.41
C TYR A 829 -76.28 5.53 13.61
N VAL A 830 -77.17 6.46 14.00
CA VAL A 830 -78.35 6.83 13.21
C VAL A 830 -77.92 7.47 11.89
N THR A 831 -76.95 8.40 11.95
CA THR A 831 -76.45 9.08 10.75
C THR A 831 -75.64 8.14 9.87
N ALA A 832 -74.82 7.24 10.45
CA ALA A 832 -74.12 6.20 9.71
C ALA A 832 -75.10 5.26 8.96
N ARG A 833 -76.23 4.89 9.59
CA ARG A 833 -77.27 4.09 8.93
C ARG A 833 -77.97 4.86 7.81
N ALA A 834 -78.35 6.11 8.04
CA ALA A 834 -78.92 6.98 7.00
C ALA A 834 -77.96 7.20 5.81
N MET A 835 -76.65 7.23 6.06
CA MET A 835 -75.62 7.28 5.01
C MET A 835 -75.57 5.99 4.17
N VAL A 836 -75.68 4.81 4.80
CA VAL A 836 -75.76 3.52 4.09
C VAL A 836 -77.08 3.42 3.29
N ASP A 837 -78.21 3.79 3.89
CA ASP A 837 -79.52 3.79 3.22
C ASP A 837 -79.54 4.77 2.03
N ALA A 838 -78.90 5.94 2.14
CA ALA A 838 -78.73 6.88 1.04
C ALA A 838 -77.79 6.35 -0.08
N LEU A 839 -76.72 5.62 0.27
CA LEU A 839 -75.88 4.94 -0.72
C LEU A 839 -76.65 3.82 -1.44
N HIS A 840 -77.44 3.03 -0.72
CA HIS A 840 -78.31 2.01 -1.30
C HIS A 840 -79.35 2.63 -2.24
N ALA A 841 -79.93 3.78 -1.90
CA ALA A 841 -80.83 4.52 -2.79
C ALA A 841 -80.13 5.02 -4.07
N TYR A 842 -78.88 5.50 -3.97
CA TYR A 842 -78.07 5.89 -5.14
C TYR A 842 -77.74 4.69 -6.04
N LEU A 843 -77.36 3.56 -5.45
CA LEU A 843 -77.06 2.31 -6.16
C LEU A 843 -78.30 1.71 -6.85
N ALA A 844 -79.47 1.82 -6.23
CA ALA A 844 -80.75 1.45 -6.83
C ALA A 844 -81.21 2.43 -7.93
N GLY A 845 -80.66 3.64 -7.97
CA GLY A 845 -80.99 4.71 -8.93
C GLY A 845 -80.32 4.58 -10.31
N GLY A 846 -79.84 3.39 -10.68
CA GLY A 846 -79.13 3.13 -11.93
C GLY A 846 -80.00 3.23 -13.20
N ARG A 847 -80.27 4.47 -13.63
CA ARG A 847 -81.17 4.91 -14.72
C ARG A 847 -82.67 4.90 -14.39
N VAL A 848 -83.25 6.09 -14.38
CA VAL A 848 -84.13 6.52 -15.47
C VAL A 848 -83.42 7.64 -16.21
#